data_AF-A0A1Q6UIH1-F1
#
_entry.id   AF-A0A1Q6UIH1-F1
#
_cell.length_a   1.000
_cell.length_b   1.000
_cell.length_c   1.000
_cell.angle_alpha   90.00
_cell.angle_beta   90.00
_cell.angle_gamma   90.00
#
_symmetry.space_group_name_H-M   'P 1'
#
loop_
_entity.id
_entity.type
_entity.pdbx_description
1 polymer ?
#
loop_
_entity_poly.entity_id
_entity_poly.type
_entity_poly.pdbx_seq_one_letter_code
_entity_poly.pdbx_strand_id
1 'polypeptide(L)'
;MKVTFVYPRFEKFLESVSKMEAESKFFTVGKFTCPPSLGIPILASLTPPDVETAFVDDNAGEKIDFSDGTDLYAVNCFTPQGTRALEIARECRAAGKTVVMGGMFPSFMADECLKVADAVCVGEGEYTWPELLADFRRGALKRVYKASKPADMSEMPEPRGDIFYGKQCYDWDEDLIQLTRGCPYGCAMCIIPAHMGSRMRFKPVEMAVAEIKNMRHQNVYLTDDSLFFPQKAVREYAERFFDAVGGLGRKFFVSSTMALNSDEAFFARAAAAGVKNFYCTLNVDPASIAIMRGDDSGLGRLGEFVDMLRTMGISFFASFGLGRDWDGEGVSDRVLEICSRARITMSEFFIFSPYPGSPHWRRLESQNRITSREWRKYNGAHVVFEPAKMSAQRLREEFVNCWKGFYEMNQSRNLAQMEPSVWCGEELKVSKRLEARGVGREAAVTGIGIVSPLGCSQGETLAALKEGRDGIGPSAKLDLSPFASKICAEAKGFDPSGRMSPAELAEYTDPFIRMAVCAARAAVEDSGADLSAYAGRIGYVLATCNAGLNSGEAEYRQKYGEAVEFDRHVSAQSEFYALQKALVSALGFGGECWMVNTACSGSTAAIGLAQTLVESGRCDIVVTGGADALALSNFAGFSAIKVVSPEKIAPFSTPEGMNIGEGAAFWVVENLGKALLRSAECKCKIIGHATTADAHHPTQPDPRGDGVYRTLRDAAADAGVSAGDLGCINAHGSGTSANDRAESKGIKKFLGETAVPVTSTKSYMGHCMGATGILEATCQVLSMNADFVPPTLRNSGRRAGCEISALAEPLHKKYDCFISANYAFGGNNAAVVISKRDFISKKPARDYGAEIAITGLGVVSPLGTTLAENVEALAEGSCAVSKIGRFECAHMGGLVPPLNPRTLDRRVDFSGMNNISLYSTLAAKRALDGAGAALSRSKSEKIAITAAISRGSSESRHMDAVFSNPDRRGDVGCFSNVTANSTAGWVSKALDIKGPNITLTPGPNGGLQAVGYSLDVLRERRAEMAVAFAADELYAQQMAGYGKIGNLYSGEEEADFRLRFGDPFKTVYGEGACALVLEARAAAESRGAQTYGTVLSFASYEEPGEFADANLKGEGLGIAVEQSLSRAGLGAGEIDLIVWSPRGDAQDEKVLRLRRGLFPRAGIVTNVFNTGYVESVSAISALAEVLYCLKNGIALWRQRTGLAEIDGAPLPDSPKNILCMASSHVGNNFSLVCRV
;
A
#
# COMPACT_ATOMS: atom_id res chain seq x y z
N MET A 1 -16.41 -38.47 -31.46
CA MET A 1 -15.96 -37.41 -32.39
C MET A 1 -15.54 -36.23 -31.56
N LYS A 2 -14.35 -35.67 -31.82
CA LYS A 2 -13.82 -34.49 -31.14
C LYS A 2 -13.59 -33.34 -32.13
N VAL A 3 -14.09 -32.16 -31.79
CA VAL A 3 -13.92 -30.92 -32.54
C VAL A 3 -13.12 -29.93 -31.72
N THR A 4 -12.06 -29.39 -32.30
CA THR A 4 -11.27 -28.32 -31.67
C THR A 4 -11.46 -27.02 -32.44
N PHE A 5 -12.06 -26.03 -31.78
CA PHE A 5 -12.14 -24.67 -32.27
C PHE A 5 -10.80 -23.98 -32.08
N VAL A 6 -10.33 -23.29 -33.12
CA VAL A 6 -9.06 -22.56 -33.10
C VAL A 6 -9.32 -21.10 -33.44
N TYR A 7 -8.85 -20.22 -32.56
CA TYR A 7 -8.81 -18.77 -32.80
C TYR A 7 -7.37 -18.35 -33.12
N PRO A 8 -7.02 -18.09 -34.40
CA PRO A 8 -5.64 -17.85 -34.81
C PRO A 8 -5.05 -16.57 -34.25
N ARG A 9 -3.73 -16.53 -34.05
CA ARG A 9 -3.03 -15.28 -33.73
C ARG A 9 -3.02 -14.32 -34.91
N PHE A 10 -3.03 -13.02 -34.62
CA PHE A 10 -2.66 -11.97 -35.57
C PHE A 10 -1.66 -10.99 -34.94
N GLU A 11 -0.95 -10.25 -35.78
CA GLU A 11 -0.06 -9.19 -35.32
C GLU A 11 -0.91 -8.03 -34.79
N LYS A 12 -0.97 -7.89 -33.46
CA LYS A 12 -1.68 -6.76 -32.83
C LYS A 12 -1.04 -5.46 -33.30
N PHE A 13 -1.85 -4.42 -33.48
CA PHE A 13 -1.40 -3.20 -34.11
C PHE A 13 -0.19 -2.58 -33.38
N LEU A 14 -0.17 -2.52 -32.04
CA LEU A 14 0.98 -2.01 -31.26
C LEU A 14 2.26 -2.86 -31.40
N GLU A 15 2.13 -4.17 -31.63
CA GLU A 15 3.29 -5.04 -31.87
C GLU A 15 4.03 -4.62 -33.15
N SER A 16 3.27 -4.16 -34.17
CA SER A 16 3.83 -3.68 -35.44
C SER A 16 4.44 -2.27 -35.40
N VAL A 17 4.23 -1.55 -34.29
CA VAL A 17 4.83 -0.23 -34.01
C VAL A 17 5.84 -0.29 -32.85
N SER A 18 6.27 -1.48 -32.45
CA SER A 18 7.09 -1.83 -31.26
C SER A 18 8.32 -0.95 -30.94
N LYS A 19 8.82 -0.13 -31.88
CA LYS A 19 9.81 0.93 -31.58
C LYS A 19 9.26 2.05 -30.68
N MET A 20 7.95 2.28 -30.65
CA MET A 20 7.32 3.31 -29.81
C MET A 20 7.39 2.98 -28.31
N GLU A 21 7.37 1.71 -27.93
CA GLU A 21 7.45 1.31 -26.50
C GLU A 21 8.85 1.47 -25.91
N ALA A 22 9.89 1.37 -26.73
CA ALA A 22 11.26 1.65 -26.30
C ALA A 22 11.47 3.16 -26.02
N GLU A 23 10.64 4.02 -26.62
CA GLU A 23 10.71 5.48 -26.50
C GLU A 23 9.67 6.07 -25.51
N SER A 24 8.62 5.33 -25.14
CA SER A 24 7.61 5.80 -24.17
C SER A 24 7.16 4.72 -23.18
N LYS A 25 7.17 5.08 -21.88
CA LYS A 25 6.77 4.24 -20.75
C LYS A 25 5.24 4.02 -20.64
N PHE A 26 4.42 4.53 -21.57
CA PHE A 26 3.00 4.81 -21.30
C PHE A 26 1.98 4.14 -22.22
N PHE A 27 2.36 3.51 -23.35
CA PHE A 27 1.37 2.96 -24.29
C PHE A 27 0.61 1.75 -23.73
N THR A 28 -0.64 1.96 -23.31
CA THR A 28 -1.52 0.92 -22.74
C THR A 28 -2.65 0.47 -23.67
N VAL A 29 -3.06 1.28 -24.63
CA VAL A 29 -4.20 0.95 -25.49
C VAL A 29 -3.74 0.05 -26.65
N GLY A 30 -4.13 -1.24 -26.65
CA GLY A 30 -3.90 -2.14 -27.80
C GLY A 30 -3.12 -3.44 -27.56
N LYS A 31 -2.66 -3.71 -26.32
CA LYS A 31 -2.04 -5.01 -25.96
C LYS A 31 -2.98 -5.97 -25.23
N PHE A 32 -4.20 -5.55 -24.94
CA PHE A 32 -5.17 -6.35 -24.21
C PHE A 32 -5.46 -7.67 -24.92
N THR A 33 -5.72 -8.70 -24.14
CA THR A 33 -6.18 -10.01 -24.59
C THR A 33 -7.56 -10.21 -24.00
N CYS A 34 -8.58 -10.11 -24.85
CA CYS A 34 -9.97 -10.39 -24.50
C CYS A 34 -10.38 -11.74 -25.09
N PRO A 35 -11.45 -12.37 -24.55
CA PRO A 35 -12.07 -13.51 -25.19
C PRO A 35 -12.43 -13.20 -26.66
N PRO A 36 -12.34 -14.19 -27.57
CA PRO A 36 -12.69 -13.98 -28.97
C PRO A 36 -14.20 -13.71 -29.13
N SER A 37 -14.59 -13.23 -30.32
CA SER A 37 -16.00 -12.95 -30.62
C SER A 37 -16.92 -14.17 -30.37
N LEU A 38 -18.21 -13.89 -30.12
CA LEU A 38 -19.24 -14.88 -29.80
C LEU A 38 -19.47 -15.98 -30.85
N GLY A 39 -18.85 -15.89 -32.04
CA GLY A 39 -18.97 -16.91 -33.07
C GLY A 39 -18.61 -18.32 -32.60
N ILE A 40 -17.45 -18.51 -31.96
CA ILE A 40 -17.02 -19.82 -31.46
C ILE A 40 -17.97 -20.35 -30.36
N PRO A 41 -18.30 -19.58 -29.30
CA PRO A 41 -19.27 -19.98 -28.28
C PRO A 41 -20.64 -20.39 -28.84
N ILE A 42 -21.15 -19.67 -29.85
CA ILE A 42 -22.43 -20.00 -30.50
C ILE A 42 -22.32 -21.33 -31.25
N LEU A 43 -21.24 -21.54 -32.01
CA LEU A 43 -21.02 -22.81 -32.72
C LEU A 43 -20.81 -23.97 -31.75
N ALA A 44 -20.15 -23.74 -30.62
CA ALA A 44 -20.03 -24.73 -29.55
C ALA A 44 -21.40 -25.11 -28.98
N SER A 45 -22.31 -24.15 -28.78
CA SER A 45 -23.70 -24.43 -28.36
C SER A 45 -24.51 -25.22 -29.39
N LEU A 46 -24.27 -24.99 -30.68
CA LEU A 46 -24.91 -25.72 -31.79
C LEU A 46 -24.28 -27.09 -32.04
N THR A 47 -23.16 -27.40 -31.38
CA THR A 47 -22.48 -28.69 -31.54
C THR A 47 -23.23 -29.76 -30.73
N PRO A 48 -23.59 -30.91 -31.35
CA PRO A 48 -24.36 -31.94 -30.65
C PRO A 48 -23.69 -32.41 -29.35
N PRO A 49 -24.45 -32.72 -28.27
CA PRO A 49 -23.87 -33.09 -26.98
C PRO A 49 -22.98 -34.34 -26.97
N ASP A 50 -23.10 -35.20 -27.99
CA ASP A 50 -22.27 -36.40 -28.18
C ASP A 50 -20.92 -36.11 -28.90
N VAL A 51 -20.65 -34.85 -29.25
CA VAL A 51 -19.35 -34.39 -29.78
C VAL A 51 -18.56 -33.72 -28.66
N GLU A 52 -17.34 -34.20 -28.44
CA GLU A 52 -16.40 -33.54 -27.54
C GLU A 52 -15.93 -32.22 -28.19
N THR A 53 -15.95 -31.13 -27.44
CA THR A 53 -15.50 -29.81 -27.90
C THR A 53 -14.30 -29.32 -27.10
N ALA A 54 -13.31 -28.77 -27.79
CA ALA A 54 -12.16 -28.11 -27.21
C ALA A 54 -11.92 -26.75 -27.88
N PHE A 55 -11.18 -25.87 -27.21
CA PHE A 55 -10.89 -24.52 -27.71
C PHE A 55 -9.43 -24.13 -27.46
N VAL A 56 -8.73 -23.79 -28.54
CA VAL A 56 -7.36 -23.26 -28.51
C VAL A 56 -7.36 -21.79 -28.95
N ASP A 57 -6.81 -20.94 -28.10
CA ASP A 57 -6.58 -19.53 -28.39
C ASP A 57 -5.11 -19.29 -28.74
N ASP A 58 -4.77 -19.49 -30.01
CA ASP A 58 -3.42 -19.21 -30.55
C ASP A 58 -3.07 -17.71 -30.40
N ASN A 59 -4.08 -16.84 -30.44
CA ASN A 59 -3.90 -15.39 -30.23
C ASN A 59 -3.48 -15.05 -28.79
N ALA A 60 -3.86 -15.87 -27.81
CA ALA A 60 -3.41 -15.76 -26.43
C ALA A 60 -2.10 -16.53 -26.13
N GLY A 61 -1.49 -17.13 -27.15
CA GLY A 61 -0.20 -17.84 -27.05
C GLY A 61 -0.31 -19.33 -26.70
N GLU A 62 -1.52 -19.91 -26.74
CA GLU A 62 -1.70 -21.34 -26.57
C GLU A 62 -1.17 -22.11 -27.79
N LYS A 63 -0.65 -23.32 -27.55
CA LYS A 63 -0.15 -24.17 -28.61
C LYS A 63 -1.22 -25.17 -29.04
N ILE A 64 -1.32 -25.38 -30.35
CA ILE A 64 -2.19 -26.40 -30.92
C ILE A 64 -1.49 -27.76 -30.80
N ASP A 65 -2.11 -28.71 -30.10
CA ASP A 65 -1.66 -30.10 -30.05
C ASP A 65 -2.40 -30.92 -31.11
N PHE A 66 -1.68 -31.38 -32.14
CA PHE A 66 -2.25 -32.21 -33.21
C PHE A 66 -2.40 -33.69 -32.82
N SER A 67 -1.90 -34.10 -31.65
CA SER A 67 -1.96 -35.47 -31.15
C SER A 67 -3.09 -35.73 -30.15
N ASP A 68 -3.88 -34.71 -29.82
CA ASP A 68 -4.90 -34.71 -28.75
C ASP A 68 -6.19 -35.49 -29.07
N GLY A 69 -6.18 -36.31 -30.12
CA GLY A 69 -7.35 -37.07 -30.56
C GLY A 69 -8.41 -36.27 -31.32
N THR A 70 -8.17 -35.00 -31.68
CA THR A 70 -9.12 -34.20 -32.48
C THR A 70 -9.36 -34.83 -33.87
N ASP A 71 -10.62 -34.93 -34.27
CA ASP A 71 -11.05 -35.42 -35.59
C ASP A 71 -11.17 -34.27 -36.60
N LEU A 72 -11.67 -33.11 -36.14
CA LEU A 72 -11.94 -31.93 -36.97
C LEU A 72 -11.48 -30.65 -36.25
N TYR A 73 -10.63 -29.87 -36.92
CA TYR A 73 -10.24 -28.53 -36.46
C TYR A 73 -11.09 -27.47 -37.15
N ALA A 74 -11.77 -26.64 -36.37
CA ALA A 74 -12.60 -25.54 -36.84
C ALA A 74 -11.88 -24.20 -36.64
N VAL A 75 -11.25 -23.71 -37.71
CA VAL A 75 -10.48 -22.46 -37.69
C VAL A 75 -11.43 -21.30 -37.98
N ASN A 76 -11.75 -20.51 -36.95
CA ASN A 76 -12.56 -19.30 -37.10
C ASN A 76 -11.65 -18.08 -37.20
N CYS A 77 -11.75 -17.29 -38.27
CA CYS A 77 -10.88 -16.13 -38.44
C CYS A 77 -11.51 -14.93 -39.17
N PHE A 78 -10.96 -13.76 -38.88
CA PHE A 78 -11.18 -12.51 -39.62
C PHE A 78 -9.89 -12.06 -40.32
N THR A 79 -9.94 -11.01 -41.14
CA THR A 79 -8.89 -10.71 -42.13
C THR A 79 -7.46 -10.60 -41.57
N PRO A 80 -7.17 -9.91 -40.46
CA PRO A 80 -5.80 -9.82 -39.92
C PRO A 80 -5.22 -11.18 -39.51
N GLN A 81 -6.07 -12.15 -39.17
CA GLN A 81 -5.69 -13.53 -38.83
C GLN A 81 -5.51 -14.42 -40.07
N GLY A 82 -5.89 -13.95 -41.26
CA GLY A 82 -5.97 -14.78 -42.47
C GLY A 82 -4.68 -15.53 -42.77
N THR A 83 -3.52 -14.89 -42.63
CA THR A 83 -2.21 -15.54 -42.87
C THR A 83 -1.99 -16.72 -41.92
N ARG A 84 -2.12 -16.49 -40.60
CA ARG A 84 -1.93 -17.54 -39.59
C ARG A 84 -2.99 -18.63 -39.70
N ALA A 85 -4.23 -18.27 -40.01
CA ALA A 85 -5.32 -19.23 -40.22
C ALA A 85 -5.02 -20.20 -41.38
N LEU A 86 -4.47 -19.69 -42.50
CA LEU A 86 -4.06 -20.50 -43.64
C LEU A 86 -2.85 -21.41 -43.30
N GLU A 87 -1.92 -20.94 -42.46
CA GLU A 87 -0.80 -21.75 -41.96
C GLU A 87 -1.29 -22.89 -41.07
N ILE A 88 -2.14 -22.60 -40.08
CA ILE A 88 -2.75 -23.61 -39.21
C ILE A 88 -3.49 -24.66 -40.04
N ALA A 89 -4.24 -24.25 -41.07
CA ALA A 89 -4.91 -25.20 -41.96
C ALA A 89 -3.93 -26.14 -42.69
N ARG A 90 -2.77 -25.63 -43.14
CA ARG A 90 -1.71 -26.49 -43.71
C ARG A 90 -1.10 -27.43 -42.68
N GLU A 91 -0.86 -26.94 -41.46
CA GLU A 91 -0.34 -27.74 -40.34
C GLU A 91 -1.30 -28.89 -39.99
N CYS A 92 -2.60 -28.62 -39.88
CA CYS A 92 -3.63 -29.64 -39.67
C CYS A 92 -3.59 -30.72 -40.77
N ARG A 93 -3.56 -30.32 -42.04
CA ARG A 93 -3.53 -31.27 -43.16
C ARG A 93 -2.23 -32.07 -43.22
N ALA A 94 -1.10 -31.43 -42.93
CA ALA A 94 0.20 -32.13 -42.84
C ALA A 94 0.20 -33.18 -41.71
N ALA A 95 -0.53 -32.92 -40.63
CA ALA A 95 -0.76 -33.87 -39.54
C ALA A 95 -1.88 -34.91 -39.84
N GLY A 96 -2.44 -34.92 -41.05
CA GLY A 96 -3.50 -35.85 -41.45
C GLY A 96 -4.86 -35.57 -40.81
N LYS A 97 -5.10 -34.35 -40.33
CA LYS A 97 -6.34 -33.92 -39.66
C LYS A 97 -7.27 -33.20 -40.62
N THR A 98 -8.59 -33.37 -40.43
CA THR A 98 -9.59 -32.59 -41.19
C THR A 98 -9.63 -31.17 -40.65
N VAL A 99 -9.62 -30.17 -41.55
CA VAL A 99 -9.72 -28.76 -41.17
C VAL A 99 -10.79 -28.04 -41.97
N VAL A 100 -11.64 -27.30 -41.25
CA VAL A 100 -12.67 -26.45 -41.83
C VAL A 100 -12.44 -25.00 -41.41
N MET A 101 -12.68 -24.07 -42.32
CA MET A 101 -12.48 -22.64 -42.08
C MET A 101 -13.81 -21.89 -42.15
N GLY A 102 -14.02 -20.96 -41.22
CA GLY A 102 -15.21 -20.10 -41.18
C GLY A 102 -14.93 -18.73 -40.58
N GLY A 103 -15.91 -17.83 -40.66
CA GLY A 103 -15.78 -16.45 -40.17
C GLY A 103 -15.72 -15.44 -41.31
N MET A 104 -15.36 -14.20 -40.98
CA MET A 104 -15.44 -13.07 -41.91
C MET A 104 -14.45 -13.21 -43.07
N PHE A 105 -13.21 -13.63 -42.83
CA PHE A 105 -12.22 -13.77 -43.89
C PHE A 105 -12.56 -14.92 -44.86
N PRO A 106 -12.85 -16.15 -44.39
CA PRO A 106 -13.22 -17.25 -45.28
C PRO A 106 -14.50 -16.98 -46.08
N SER A 107 -15.42 -16.15 -45.57
CA SER A 107 -16.65 -15.79 -46.29
C SER A 107 -16.41 -14.95 -47.54
N PHE A 108 -15.37 -14.10 -47.56
CA PHE A 108 -15.01 -13.27 -48.72
C PHE A 108 -13.83 -13.82 -49.52
N MET A 109 -13.03 -14.71 -48.92
CA MET A 109 -11.82 -15.30 -49.50
C MET A 109 -11.90 -16.83 -49.57
N ALA A 110 -13.09 -17.37 -49.85
CA ALA A 110 -13.34 -18.81 -49.85
C ALA A 110 -12.39 -19.58 -50.79
N ASP A 111 -12.16 -19.07 -52.00
CA ASP A 111 -11.25 -19.69 -52.98
C ASP A 111 -9.80 -19.78 -52.48
N GLU A 112 -9.38 -18.84 -51.64
CA GLU A 112 -8.05 -18.86 -51.04
C GLU A 112 -7.96 -19.88 -49.90
N CYS A 113 -8.96 -19.92 -49.02
CA CYS A 113 -9.06 -20.89 -47.93
C CYS A 113 -9.14 -22.33 -48.45
N LEU A 114 -9.89 -22.57 -49.53
CA LEU A 114 -10.06 -23.90 -50.14
C LEU A 114 -8.79 -24.51 -50.74
N LYS A 115 -7.71 -23.73 -50.89
CA LYS A 115 -6.40 -24.27 -51.28
C LYS A 115 -5.78 -25.10 -50.16
N VAL A 116 -6.11 -24.79 -48.91
CA VAL A 116 -5.48 -25.37 -47.71
C VAL A 116 -6.47 -25.99 -46.73
N ALA A 117 -7.77 -25.79 -46.89
CA ALA A 117 -8.82 -26.40 -46.07
C ALA A 117 -9.66 -27.44 -46.83
N ASP A 118 -10.26 -28.36 -46.08
CA ASP A 118 -11.14 -29.41 -46.63
C ASP A 118 -12.52 -28.85 -46.95
N ALA A 119 -13.04 -27.94 -46.11
CA ALA A 119 -14.29 -27.22 -46.33
C ALA A 119 -14.23 -25.76 -45.84
N VAL A 120 -15.06 -24.91 -46.44
CA VAL A 120 -15.22 -23.50 -46.03
C VAL A 120 -16.70 -23.19 -45.79
N CYS A 121 -16.99 -22.55 -44.65
CA CYS A 121 -18.30 -21.98 -44.33
C CYS A 121 -18.35 -20.50 -44.72
N VAL A 122 -19.34 -20.13 -45.55
CA VAL A 122 -19.55 -18.77 -46.06
C VAL A 122 -20.85 -18.20 -45.49
N GLY A 123 -20.73 -17.05 -44.81
CA GLY A 123 -21.84 -16.33 -44.18
C GLY A 123 -22.05 -16.72 -42.70
N GLU A 124 -23.28 -16.55 -42.23
CA GLU A 124 -23.69 -16.87 -40.85
C GLU A 124 -23.68 -18.39 -40.60
N GLY A 125 -23.01 -18.81 -39.52
CA GLY A 125 -22.64 -20.21 -39.29
C GLY A 125 -23.77 -21.10 -38.76
N GLU A 126 -24.87 -20.52 -38.28
CA GLU A 126 -25.91 -21.20 -37.51
C GLU A 126 -26.61 -22.33 -38.28
N TYR A 127 -26.79 -22.16 -39.59
CA TYR A 127 -27.38 -23.18 -40.45
C TYR A 127 -26.34 -24.09 -41.10
N THR A 128 -25.14 -23.56 -41.38
CA THR A 128 -24.08 -24.33 -42.06
C THR A 128 -23.35 -25.29 -41.13
N TRP A 129 -23.23 -24.95 -39.84
CA TRP A 129 -22.43 -25.73 -38.89
C TRP A 129 -23.06 -27.09 -38.54
N PRO A 130 -24.37 -27.18 -38.21
CA PRO A 130 -25.01 -28.48 -38.00
C PRO A 130 -25.00 -29.35 -39.26
N GLU A 131 -25.20 -28.75 -40.44
CA GLU A 131 -25.14 -29.44 -41.73
C GLU A 131 -23.74 -30.03 -41.99
N LEU A 132 -22.70 -29.23 -41.77
CA LEU A 132 -21.31 -29.64 -41.93
C LEU A 132 -20.94 -30.80 -41.00
N LEU A 133 -21.30 -30.73 -39.71
CA LEU A 133 -21.01 -31.80 -38.75
C LEU A 133 -21.75 -33.10 -39.14
N ALA A 134 -22.99 -33.01 -39.61
CA ALA A 134 -23.76 -34.16 -40.07
C ALA A 134 -23.14 -34.81 -41.33
N ASP A 135 -22.65 -34.00 -42.27
CA ASP A 135 -21.94 -34.48 -43.46
C ASP A 135 -20.58 -35.09 -43.12
N PHE A 136 -19.83 -34.49 -42.19
CA PHE A 136 -18.55 -35.01 -41.72
C PHE A 136 -18.71 -36.41 -41.10
N ARG A 137 -19.71 -36.60 -40.23
CA ARG A 137 -20.04 -37.91 -39.62
C ARG A 137 -20.35 -39.00 -40.66
N ARG A 138 -20.91 -38.60 -41.81
CA ARG A 138 -21.24 -39.52 -42.92
C ARG A 138 -20.09 -39.70 -43.93
N GLY A 139 -18.96 -39.02 -43.74
CA GLY A 139 -17.86 -39.01 -44.71
C GLY A 139 -18.19 -38.29 -46.02
N ALA A 140 -19.16 -37.36 -46.00
CA ALA A 140 -19.71 -36.68 -47.17
C ALA A 140 -19.48 -35.14 -47.15
N LEU A 141 -18.33 -34.71 -46.63
CA LEU A 141 -18.01 -33.29 -46.46
C LEU A 141 -18.01 -32.53 -47.80
N LYS A 142 -18.79 -31.46 -47.90
CA LYS A 142 -18.80 -30.55 -49.07
C LYS A 142 -17.61 -29.60 -49.00
N ARG A 143 -17.16 -29.15 -50.17
CA ARG A 143 -16.11 -28.12 -50.26
C ARG A 143 -16.60 -26.77 -49.71
N VAL A 144 -17.85 -26.38 -50.00
CA VAL A 144 -18.41 -25.09 -49.56
C VAL A 144 -19.77 -25.30 -48.92
N TYR A 145 -19.93 -24.75 -47.72
CA TYR A 145 -21.22 -24.60 -47.03
C TYR A 145 -21.58 -23.12 -47.03
N LYS A 146 -22.73 -22.76 -47.59
CA LYS A 146 -23.17 -21.36 -47.68
C LYS A 146 -24.51 -21.19 -47.00
N ALA A 147 -24.60 -20.20 -46.11
CA ALA A 147 -25.85 -19.88 -45.42
C ALA A 147 -26.95 -19.57 -46.45
N SER A 148 -28.09 -20.26 -46.35
CA SER A 148 -29.21 -20.11 -47.27
C SER A 148 -30.10 -18.90 -46.92
N LYS A 149 -30.07 -18.46 -45.66
CA LYS A 149 -30.75 -17.26 -45.14
C LYS A 149 -29.97 -16.68 -43.93
N PRO A 150 -30.17 -15.40 -43.58
CA PRO A 150 -29.65 -14.83 -42.34
C PRO A 150 -30.22 -15.56 -41.10
N ALA A 151 -29.44 -15.67 -40.01
CA ALA A 151 -29.90 -16.29 -38.76
C ALA A 151 -31.10 -15.56 -38.15
N ASP A 152 -32.03 -16.31 -37.56
CA ASP A 152 -33.11 -15.71 -36.77
C ASP A 152 -32.60 -15.40 -35.36
N MET A 153 -32.56 -14.12 -34.99
CA MET A 153 -32.10 -13.69 -33.66
C MET A 153 -33.00 -14.17 -32.52
N SER A 154 -34.23 -14.61 -32.81
CA SER A 154 -35.14 -15.22 -31.83
C SER A 154 -34.91 -16.71 -31.59
N GLU A 155 -34.12 -17.37 -32.43
CA GLU A 155 -33.78 -18.80 -32.35
C GLU A 155 -32.30 -19.02 -31.93
N MET A 156 -31.61 -17.96 -31.55
CA MET A 156 -30.18 -18.04 -31.20
C MET A 156 -29.98 -18.86 -29.92
N PRO A 157 -29.06 -19.84 -29.90
CA PRO A 157 -28.74 -20.57 -28.68
C PRO A 157 -27.96 -19.68 -27.71
N GLU A 158 -28.06 -19.99 -26.42
CA GLU A 158 -27.23 -19.36 -25.40
C GLU A 158 -25.75 -19.73 -25.64
N PRO A 159 -24.83 -18.75 -25.80
CA PRO A 159 -23.43 -19.04 -26.10
C PRO A 159 -22.72 -19.77 -24.94
N ARG A 160 -21.88 -20.77 -25.26
CA ARG A 160 -21.06 -21.50 -24.27
C ARG A 160 -19.85 -20.67 -23.78
N GLY A 161 -20.08 -19.75 -22.83
CA GLY A 161 -19.02 -18.89 -22.26
C GLY A 161 -17.99 -19.62 -21.39
N ASP A 162 -18.32 -20.80 -20.86
CA ASP A 162 -17.45 -21.63 -20.03
C ASP A 162 -16.15 -22.06 -20.72
N ILE A 163 -16.12 -22.05 -22.05
CA ILE A 163 -14.91 -22.35 -22.83
C ILE A 163 -13.80 -21.28 -22.67
N PHE A 164 -14.12 -20.12 -22.09
CA PHE A 164 -13.17 -19.02 -21.83
C PHE A 164 -12.78 -18.88 -20.35
N TYR A 165 -13.69 -19.20 -19.45
CA TYR A 165 -13.62 -18.93 -18.00
C TYR A 165 -12.42 -19.52 -17.23
N GLY A 166 -11.75 -20.53 -17.79
CA GLY A 166 -10.55 -21.15 -17.18
C GLY A 166 -9.22 -20.51 -17.57
N LYS A 167 -9.20 -19.55 -18.50
CA LYS A 167 -7.95 -19.06 -19.10
C LYS A 167 -7.38 -17.86 -18.35
N GLN A 168 -6.14 -17.98 -17.86
CA GLN A 168 -5.45 -16.91 -17.13
C GLN A 168 -4.85 -15.82 -18.03
N CYS A 169 -4.83 -16.04 -19.35
CA CYS A 169 -4.24 -15.13 -20.33
C CYS A 169 -5.12 -13.91 -20.65
N TYR A 170 -6.37 -13.86 -20.19
CA TYR A 170 -7.28 -12.75 -20.46
C TYR A 170 -7.12 -11.63 -19.43
N ASP A 171 -6.91 -10.42 -19.93
CA ASP A 171 -6.65 -9.23 -19.12
C ASP A 171 -7.93 -8.69 -18.44
N TRP A 172 -9.10 -9.16 -18.87
CA TRP A 172 -10.40 -8.57 -18.57
C TRP A 172 -11.38 -9.65 -18.10
N ASP A 173 -12.04 -9.38 -16.98
CA ASP A 173 -13.14 -10.20 -16.44
C ASP A 173 -14.46 -9.62 -16.95
N GLU A 174 -14.74 -9.82 -18.23
CA GLU A 174 -15.94 -9.35 -18.91
C GLU A 174 -16.60 -10.45 -19.74
N ASP A 175 -17.93 -10.44 -19.76
CA ASP A 175 -18.74 -11.29 -20.65
C ASP A 175 -19.19 -10.53 -21.90
N LEU A 176 -19.32 -11.23 -23.02
CA LEU A 176 -19.77 -10.64 -24.29
C LEU A 176 -21.24 -10.96 -24.53
N ILE A 177 -22.00 -9.98 -25.00
CA ILE A 177 -23.36 -10.19 -25.54
C ILE A 177 -23.51 -9.54 -26.91
N GLN A 178 -24.27 -10.19 -27.79
CA GLN A 178 -24.74 -9.64 -29.06
C GLN A 178 -26.27 -9.55 -29.03
N LEU A 179 -26.78 -8.34 -29.21
CA LEU A 179 -28.20 -8.01 -29.25
C LEU A 179 -28.72 -7.86 -30.68
N THR A 180 -27.86 -7.50 -31.62
CA THR A 180 -28.25 -7.15 -32.99
C THR A 180 -27.38 -7.84 -34.04
N ARG A 181 -27.95 -8.04 -35.23
CA ARG A 181 -27.20 -8.40 -36.45
C ARG A 181 -27.69 -7.62 -37.66
N GLY A 182 -26.76 -7.32 -38.56
CA GLY A 182 -26.99 -6.51 -39.75
C GLY A 182 -26.94 -5.01 -39.44
N CYS A 183 -26.68 -4.18 -40.46
CA CYS A 183 -26.51 -2.74 -40.29
C CYS A 183 -27.00 -1.96 -41.51
N PRO A 184 -27.84 -0.91 -41.34
CA PRO A 184 -28.34 -0.12 -42.46
C PRO A 184 -27.29 0.81 -43.06
N TYR A 185 -26.16 1.05 -42.38
CA TYR A 185 -25.11 1.96 -42.86
C TYR A 185 -24.05 1.23 -43.68
N GLY A 186 -23.76 1.77 -44.87
CA GLY A 186 -22.71 1.31 -45.77
C GLY A 186 -21.35 1.96 -45.48
N CYS A 187 -20.86 1.92 -44.23
CA CYS A 187 -19.58 2.51 -43.86
C CYS A 187 -18.44 1.91 -44.71
N ALA A 188 -17.48 2.75 -45.13
CA ALA A 188 -16.48 2.36 -46.14
C ALA A 188 -15.72 1.08 -45.81
N MET A 189 -15.43 0.86 -44.53
CA MET A 189 -14.58 -0.23 -44.02
C MET A 189 -15.35 -1.42 -43.48
N CYS A 190 -16.66 -1.26 -43.31
CA CYS A 190 -17.48 -2.24 -42.65
C CYS A 190 -17.87 -3.34 -43.64
N ILE A 191 -17.74 -4.59 -43.20
CA ILE A 191 -18.17 -5.77 -43.95
C ILE A 191 -19.51 -6.32 -43.44
N ILE A 192 -20.04 -5.78 -42.33
CA ILE A 192 -21.29 -6.25 -41.71
C ILE A 192 -22.46 -6.22 -42.71
N PRO A 193 -22.74 -5.13 -43.46
CA PRO A 193 -23.87 -5.15 -44.40
C PRO A 193 -23.72 -6.19 -45.51
N ALA A 194 -22.49 -6.48 -45.94
CA ALA A 194 -22.20 -7.47 -46.98
C ALA A 194 -22.25 -8.91 -46.45
N HIS A 195 -21.92 -9.14 -45.17
CA HIS A 195 -21.88 -10.46 -44.54
C HIS A 195 -23.20 -10.85 -43.85
N MET A 196 -23.79 -9.93 -43.07
CA MET A 196 -24.97 -10.15 -42.20
C MET A 196 -26.23 -9.44 -42.73
N GLY A 197 -26.14 -8.77 -43.87
CA GLY A 197 -27.24 -8.03 -44.48
C GLY A 197 -27.41 -6.60 -43.96
N SER A 198 -28.16 -5.78 -44.73
CA SER A 198 -28.41 -4.36 -44.43
C SER A 198 -29.61 -4.12 -43.51
N ARG A 199 -30.44 -5.15 -43.26
CA ARG A 199 -31.58 -5.07 -42.35
C ARG A 199 -31.16 -5.48 -40.95
N MET A 200 -31.46 -4.64 -39.97
CA MET A 200 -31.20 -4.93 -38.56
C MET A 200 -32.19 -5.98 -38.04
N ARG A 201 -31.65 -6.95 -37.31
CA ARG A 201 -32.38 -8.01 -36.61
C ARG A 201 -32.04 -7.92 -35.12
N PHE A 202 -33.03 -8.11 -34.25
CA PHE A 202 -32.89 -7.94 -32.80
C PHE A 202 -33.13 -9.27 -32.09
N LYS A 203 -32.28 -9.59 -31.12
CA LYS A 203 -32.54 -10.64 -30.13
C LYS A 203 -33.75 -10.22 -29.28
N PRO A 204 -34.69 -11.10 -28.91
CA PRO A 204 -35.74 -10.74 -27.96
C PRO A 204 -35.14 -10.24 -26.63
N VAL A 205 -35.71 -9.17 -26.05
CA VAL A 205 -35.18 -8.56 -24.81
C VAL A 205 -35.16 -9.58 -23.66
N GLU A 206 -36.21 -10.40 -23.58
CA GLU A 206 -36.38 -11.41 -22.55
C GLU A 206 -35.28 -12.48 -22.61
N MET A 207 -34.88 -12.86 -23.84
CA MET A 207 -33.76 -13.77 -24.08
C MET A 207 -32.42 -13.13 -23.71
N ALA A 208 -32.20 -11.86 -24.09
CA ALA A 208 -30.98 -11.13 -23.72
C ALA A 208 -30.82 -10.98 -22.20
N VAL A 209 -31.90 -10.68 -21.48
CA VAL A 209 -31.91 -10.58 -20.01
C VAL A 209 -31.60 -11.94 -19.36
N ALA A 210 -32.12 -13.05 -19.90
CA ALA A 210 -31.83 -14.38 -19.38
C ALA A 210 -30.33 -14.72 -19.51
N GLU A 211 -29.74 -14.45 -20.68
CA GLU A 211 -28.30 -14.63 -20.93
C GLU A 211 -27.45 -13.79 -19.95
N ILE A 212 -27.81 -12.51 -19.75
CA ILE A 212 -27.10 -11.62 -18.81
C ILE A 212 -27.21 -12.09 -17.35
N LYS A 213 -28.30 -12.74 -16.95
CA LYS A 213 -28.44 -13.30 -15.60
C LYS A 213 -27.50 -14.48 -15.37
N ASN A 214 -27.20 -15.25 -16.42
CA ASN A 214 -26.34 -16.42 -16.35
C ASN A 214 -24.83 -16.10 -16.52
N MET A 215 -24.50 -14.88 -16.92
CA MET A 215 -23.13 -14.40 -17.06
C MET A 215 -22.33 -14.44 -15.76
N ARG A 216 -21.07 -14.85 -15.86
CA ARG A 216 -20.14 -15.01 -14.73
C ARG A 216 -19.66 -13.66 -14.21
N HIS A 217 -19.36 -12.74 -15.12
CA HIS A 217 -18.69 -11.49 -14.81
C HIS A 217 -19.69 -10.34 -14.65
N GLN A 218 -19.36 -9.38 -13.78
CA GLN A 218 -20.20 -8.20 -13.57
C GLN A 218 -20.14 -7.24 -14.76
N ASN A 219 -18.96 -7.11 -15.36
CA ASN A 219 -18.72 -6.30 -16.54
C ASN A 219 -19.21 -7.06 -17.78
N VAL A 220 -19.96 -6.37 -18.64
CA VAL A 220 -20.56 -6.95 -19.85
C VAL A 220 -20.31 -6.03 -21.04
N TYR A 221 -19.68 -6.54 -22.09
CA TYR A 221 -19.50 -5.81 -23.34
C TYR A 221 -20.64 -6.13 -24.33
N LEU A 222 -21.40 -5.08 -24.65
CA LEU A 222 -22.38 -5.11 -25.74
C LEU A 222 -21.64 -4.93 -27.05
N THR A 223 -21.48 -6.03 -27.79
CA THR A 223 -20.69 -6.10 -29.03
C THR A 223 -21.35 -5.44 -30.24
N ASP A 224 -22.35 -4.58 -30.01
CA ASP A 224 -23.21 -3.96 -31.01
C ASP A 224 -22.91 -2.47 -31.17
N ASP A 225 -22.38 -2.06 -32.33
CA ASP A 225 -22.18 -0.63 -32.63
C ASP A 225 -23.48 0.12 -32.99
N SER A 226 -24.59 -0.62 -33.10
CA SER A 226 -25.84 -0.14 -33.70
C SER A 226 -26.89 0.31 -32.68
N LEU A 227 -26.73 -0.05 -31.40
CA LEU A 227 -27.76 0.10 -30.37
C LEU A 227 -28.12 1.57 -30.07
N PHE A 228 -27.23 2.50 -30.41
CA PHE A 228 -27.39 3.93 -30.18
C PHE A 228 -27.83 4.70 -31.43
N PHE A 229 -28.10 4.04 -32.56
CA PHE A 229 -28.51 4.74 -33.77
C PHE A 229 -29.89 5.41 -33.64
N PRO A 230 -30.15 6.50 -34.38
CA PRO A 230 -31.36 7.31 -34.20
C PRO A 230 -32.64 6.69 -34.79
N GLN A 231 -32.60 5.54 -35.47
CA GLN A 231 -33.81 4.96 -36.04
C GLN A 231 -34.78 4.51 -34.95
N LYS A 232 -36.07 4.81 -35.13
CA LYS A 232 -37.13 4.53 -34.16
C LYS A 232 -37.11 3.10 -33.60
N ALA A 233 -37.00 2.09 -34.47
CA ALA A 233 -37.00 0.68 -34.06
C ALA A 233 -35.80 0.31 -33.18
N VAL A 234 -34.63 0.95 -33.39
CA VAL A 234 -33.43 0.75 -32.57
C VAL A 234 -33.64 1.37 -31.20
N ARG A 235 -34.10 2.63 -31.17
CA ARG A 235 -34.39 3.35 -29.93
C ARG A 235 -35.40 2.60 -29.06
N GLU A 236 -36.53 2.18 -29.63
CA GLU A 236 -37.58 1.43 -28.91
C GLU A 236 -37.04 0.12 -28.32
N TYR A 237 -36.17 -0.57 -29.05
CA TYR A 237 -35.52 -1.79 -28.55
C TYR A 237 -34.53 -1.50 -27.42
N ALA A 238 -33.62 -0.53 -27.62
CA ALA A 238 -32.60 -0.16 -26.64
C ALA A 238 -33.20 0.33 -25.33
N GLU A 239 -34.26 1.15 -25.40
CA GLU A 239 -35.01 1.62 -24.24
C GLU A 239 -35.60 0.45 -23.43
N ARG A 240 -36.31 -0.46 -24.10
CA ARG A 240 -36.86 -1.67 -23.44
C ARG A 240 -35.77 -2.55 -22.83
N PHE A 241 -34.63 -2.68 -23.51
CA PHE A 241 -33.50 -3.44 -23.01
C PHE A 241 -32.91 -2.83 -21.75
N PHE A 242 -32.60 -1.52 -21.76
CA PHE A 242 -32.05 -0.82 -20.60
C PHE A 242 -33.00 -0.84 -19.39
N ASP A 243 -34.30 -0.68 -19.62
CA ASP A 243 -35.30 -0.80 -18.55
C ASP A 243 -35.33 -2.21 -17.95
N ALA A 244 -35.17 -3.26 -18.78
CA ALA A 244 -35.24 -4.65 -18.34
C ALA A 244 -33.97 -5.16 -17.62
N VAL A 245 -32.79 -4.59 -17.92
CA VAL A 245 -31.53 -4.92 -17.23
C VAL A 245 -31.25 -4.01 -16.03
N GLY A 246 -32.02 -2.93 -15.87
CA GLY A 246 -31.98 -2.06 -14.70
C GLY A 246 -32.14 -2.87 -13.41
N GLY A 247 -31.21 -2.67 -12.46
CA GLY A 247 -31.22 -3.37 -11.17
C GLY A 247 -30.52 -4.73 -11.15
N LEU A 248 -30.00 -5.24 -12.27
CA LEU A 248 -29.21 -6.48 -12.29
C LEU A 248 -27.77 -6.31 -11.74
N GLY A 249 -27.35 -5.09 -11.41
CA GLY A 249 -26.01 -4.79 -10.89
C GLY A 249 -24.86 -4.96 -11.89
N ARG A 250 -25.17 -5.13 -13.19
CA ARG A 250 -24.19 -5.26 -14.27
C ARG A 250 -23.61 -3.90 -14.68
N LYS A 251 -22.38 -3.91 -15.19
CA LYS A 251 -21.69 -2.71 -15.70
C LYS A 251 -21.41 -2.91 -17.20
N PHE A 252 -21.97 -2.04 -18.03
CA PHE A 252 -21.98 -2.23 -19.47
C PHE A 252 -20.91 -1.36 -20.17
N PHE A 253 -20.13 -2.00 -21.02
CA PHE A 253 -19.35 -1.35 -22.07
C PHE A 253 -20.21 -1.35 -23.34
N VAL A 254 -20.36 -0.20 -24.00
CA VAL A 254 -21.10 -0.05 -25.25
C VAL A 254 -20.26 0.61 -26.33
N SER A 255 -20.62 0.41 -27.59
CA SER A 255 -19.98 1.08 -28.71
C SER A 255 -20.98 1.68 -29.70
N SER A 256 -20.57 2.74 -30.41
CA SER A 256 -21.27 3.29 -31.56
C SER A 256 -20.38 4.24 -32.40
N THR A 257 -21.00 5.06 -33.24
CA THR A 257 -20.38 6.14 -34.02
C THR A 257 -21.10 7.46 -33.73
N MET A 258 -20.69 8.58 -34.32
CA MET A 258 -21.41 9.84 -34.14
C MET A 258 -22.77 9.89 -34.85
N ALA A 259 -23.15 8.84 -35.59
CA ALA A 259 -24.51 8.64 -36.10
C ALA A 259 -25.44 8.05 -35.01
N LEU A 260 -25.52 8.72 -33.85
CA LEU A 260 -26.24 8.25 -32.66
C LEU A 260 -27.39 9.19 -32.23
N ASN A 261 -28.26 8.69 -31.36
CA ASN A 261 -29.25 9.48 -30.63
C ASN A 261 -28.55 10.20 -29.46
N SER A 262 -28.41 11.52 -29.52
CA SER A 262 -27.74 12.32 -28.49
C SER A 262 -28.68 12.86 -27.40
N ASP A 263 -29.87 12.27 -27.26
CA ASP A 263 -30.88 12.67 -26.26
C ASP A 263 -30.41 12.36 -24.83
N GLU A 264 -30.34 13.39 -23.98
CA GLU A 264 -29.85 13.29 -22.60
C GLU A 264 -30.66 12.29 -21.77
N ALA A 265 -31.99 12.28 -21.94
CA ALA A 265 -32.88 11.35 -21.22
C ALA A 265 -32.61 9.88 -21.59
N PHE A 266 -32.24 9.61 -22.84
CA PHE A 266 -31.87 8.28 -23.30
C PHE A 266 -30.55 7.82 -22.66
N PHE A 267 -29.54 8.68 -22.59
CA PHE A 267 -28.27 8.36 -21.92
C PHE A 267 -28.40 8.27 -20.40
N ALA A 268 -29.24 9.08 -19.77
CA ALA A 268 -29.54 8.94 -18.34
C ALA A 268 -30.15 7.56 -18.03
N ARG A 269 -31.05 7.07 -18.90
CA ARG A 269 -31.61 5.70 -18.81
C ARG A 269 -30.52 4.64 -18.97
N ALA A 270 -29.65 4.78 -19.96
CA ALA A 270 -28.53 3.86 -20.18
C ALA A 270 -27.56 3.85 -18.98
N ALA A 271 -27.24 5.01 -18.41
CA ALA A 271 -26.41 5.14 -17.22
C ALA A 271 -27.04 4.44 -16.01
N ALA A 272 -28.34 4.62 -15.79
CA ALA A 272 -29.10 3.96 -14.73
C ALA A 272 -29.16 2.43 -14.91
N ALA A 273 -29.20 1.96 -16.15
CA ALA A 273 -29.13 0.54 -16.49
C ALA A 273 -27.72 -0.07 -16.27
N GLY A 274 -26.70 0.75 -16.04
CA GLY A 274 -25.35 0.31 -15.72
C GLY A 274 -24.31 0.58 -16.82
N VAL A 275 -24.62 1.37 -17.86
CA VAL A 275 -23.59 1.79 -18.84
C VAL A 275 -22.51 2.62 -18.15
N LYS A 276 -21.24 2.24 -18.33
CA LYS A 276 -20.06 2.88 -17.73
C LYS A 276 -18.97 3.24 -18.72
N ASN A 277 -18.92 2.59 -19.87
CA ASN A 277 -17.95 2.90 -20.92
C ASN A 277 -18.67 3.05 -22.26
N PHE A 278 -18.34 4.10 -23.01
CA PHE A 278 -18.89 4.42 -24.32
C PHE A 278 -17.76 4.58 -25.34
N TYR A 279 -17.64 3.60 -26.23
CA TYR A 279 -16.67 3.60 -27.33
C TYR A 279 -17.28 4.21 -28.58
N CYS A 280 -16.60 5.20 -29.16
CA CYS A 280 -17.09 5.95 -30.31
C CYS A 280 -16.06 5.94 -31.45
N THR A 281 -16.39 5.27 -32.56
CA THR A 281 -15.58 5.32 -33.78
C THR A 281 -15.86 6.59 -34.57
N LEU A 282 -14.79 7.28 -34.94
CA LEU A 282 -14.78 8.55 -35.65
C LEU A 282 -14.20 8.39 -37.07
N ASN A 283 -14.50 9.34 -37.96
CA ASN A 283 -14.17 9.34 -39.39
C ASN A 283 -14.87 8.24 -40.20
N VAL A 284 -16.01 7.72 -39.71
CA VAL A 284 -16.77 6.62 -40.34
C VAL A 284 -18.17 7.02 -40.77
N ASP A 285 -18.78 7.99 -40.09
CA ASP A 285 -20.13 8.49 -40.31
C ASP A 285 -20.13 9.96 -40.76
N PRO A 286 -21.21 10.49 -41.36
CA PRO A 286 -21.23 11.86 -41.88
C PRO A 286 -20.87 12.95 -40.87
N ALA A 287 -21.26 12.80 -39.60
CA ALA A 287 -21.00 13.80 -38.57
C ALA A 287 -19.51 13.80 -38.16
N SER A 288 -18.94 12.63 -37.86
CA SER A 288 -17.52 12.53 -37.53
C SER A 288 -16.61 12.87 -38.72
N ILE A 289 -17.04 12.60 -39.95
CA ILE A 289 -16.32 13.03 -41.17
C ILE A 289 -16.31 14.56 -41.31
N ALA A 290 -17.42 15.25 -40.99
CA ALA A 290 -17.45 16.71 -41.03
C ALA A 290 -16.47 17.32 -40.01
N ILE A 291 -16.42 16.77 -38.79
CA ILE A 291 -15.47 17.17 -37.75
C ILE A 291 -14.02 17.00 -38.25
N MET A 292 -13.70 15.83 -38.81
CA MET A 292 -12.36 15.55 -39.38
C MET A 292 -11.99 16.49 -40.53
N ARG A 293 -12.99 17.10 -41.20
CA ARG A 293 -12.80 18.08 -42.28
C ARG A 293 -12.88 19.53 -41.81
N GLY A 294 -12.89 19.78 -40.50
CA GLY A 294 -12.82 21.12 -39.91
C GLY A 294 -14.16 21.76 -39.53
N ASP A 295 -15.23 20.98 -39.34
CA ASP A 295 -16.50 21.52 -38.80
C ASP A 295 -16.39 21.84 -37.29
N ASP A 296 -16.13 23.11 -36.98
CA ASP A 296 -16.02 23.60 -35.60
C ASP A 296 -17.32 23.44 -34.79
N SER A 297 -18.50 23.54 -35.44
CA SER A 297 -19.78 23.36 -34.76
C SER A 297 -19.97 21.90 -34.34
N GLY A 298 -19.60 20.97 -35.21
CA GLY A 298 -19.57 19.54 -34.91
C GLY A 298 -18.61 19.20 -33.76
N LEU A 299 -17.42 19.82 -33.72
CA LEU A 299 -16.46 19.64 -32.64
C LEU A 299 -16.98 20.15 -31.30
N GLY A 300 -17.67 21.30 -31.29
CA GLY A 300 -18.36 21.81 -30.10
C GLY A 300 -19.37 20.81 -29.54
N ARG A 301 -20.24 20.27 -30.41
CA ARG A 301 -21.22 19.24 -30.03
C ARG A 301 -20.58 17.96 -29.50
N LEU A 302 -19.45 17.54 -30.06
CA LEU A 302 -18.69 16.39 -29.53
C LEU A 302 -18.18 16.67 -28.11
N GLY A 303 -17.64 17.87 -27.85
CA GLY A 303 -17.19 18.28 -26.51
C GLY A 303 -18.32 18.32 -25.47
N GLU A 304 -19.50 18.82 -25.86
CA GLU A 304 -20.71 18.81 -25.02
C GLU A 304 -21.18 17.37 -24.72
N PHE A 305 -21.15 16.50 -25.73
CA PHE A 305 -21.50 15.09 -25.58
C PHE A 305 -20.55 14.35 -24.62
N VAL A 306 -19.23 14.57 -24.75
CA VAL A 306 -18.22 13.98 -23.84
C VAL A 306 -18.44 14.45 -22.40
N ASP A 307 -18.75 15.73 -22.20
CA ASP A 307 -19.04 16.26 -20.86
C ASP A 307 -20.33 15.68 -20.27
N MET A 308 -21.40 15.57 -21.06
CA MET A 308 -22.66 14.95 -20.65
C MET A 308 -22.46 13.49 -20.20
N LEU A 309 -21.67 12.70 -20.94
CA LEU A 309 -21.34 11.34 -20.52
C LEU A 309 -20.54 11.33 -19.21
N ARG A 310 -19.58 12.24 -19.06
CA ARG A 310 -18.76 12.36 -17.85
C ARG A 310 -19.61 12.68 -16.61
N THR A 311 -20.56 13.61 -16.70
CA THR A 311 -21.45 13.95 -15.57
C THR A 311 -22.36 12.79 -15.17
N MET A 312 -22.68 11.89 -16.11
CA MET A 312 -23.42 10.66 -15.86
C MET A 312 -22.55 9.47 -15.39
N GLY A 313 -21.24 9.67 -15.24
CA GLY A 313 -20.30 8.61 -14.85
C GLY A 313 -20.05 7.57 -15.96
N ILE A 314 -20.14 8.00 -17.23
CA ILE A 314 -19.80 7.20 -18.41
C ILE A 314 -18.48 7.69 -18.99
N SER A 315 -17.50 6.80 -19.08
CA SER A 315 -16.18 7.06 -19.69
C SER A 315 -16.28 7.05 -21.22
N PHE A 316 -15.80 8.09 -21.88
CA PHE A 316 -15.78 8.17 -23.35
C PHE A 316 -14.45 7.70 -23.92
N PHE A 317 -14.50 6.72 -24.82
CA PHE A 317 -13.37 6.17 -25.56
C PHE A 317 -13.47 6.56 -27.04
N ALA A 318 -12.50 7.31 -27.56
CA ALA A 318 -12.49 7.68 -28.98
C ALA A 318 -11.69 6.67 -29.83
N SER A 319 -12.13 6.37 -31.05
CA SER A 319 -11.37 5.58 -32.00
C SER A 319 -11.31 6.28 -33.36
N PHE A 320 -10.15 6.76 -33.76
CA PHE A 320 -9.97 7.54 -34.98
C PHE A 320 -9.39 6.69 -36.11
N GLY A 321 -10.13 6.59 -37.22
CA GLY A 321 -9.60 6.02 -38.45
C GLY A 321 -8.88 7.05 -39.32
N LEU A 322 -7.74 6.65 -39.89
CA LEU A 322 -6.89 7.46 -40.76
C LEU A 322 -6.73 6.82 -42.15
N GLY A 323 -6.47 7.65 -43.16
CA GLY A 323 -6.14 7.19 -44.52
C GLY A 323 -7.31 7.22 -45.50
N ARG A 324 -8.35 8.02 -45.23
CA ARG A 324 -9.40 8.32 -46.20
C ARG A 324 -8.85 9.18 -47.33
N ASP A 325 -9.52 9.17 -48.47
CA ASP A 325 -9.07 9.95 -49.64
C ASP A 325 -9.08 11.48 -49.42
N TRP A 326 -9.78 11.96 -48.38
CA TRP A 326 -9.73 13.38 -48.01
C TRP A 326 -8.64 13.72 -47.00
N ASP A 327 -8.08 12.73 -46.29
CA ASP A 327 -7.02 12.93 -45.30
C ASP A 327 -5.74 13.36 -46.03
N GLY A 328 -5.15 14.48 -45.62
CA GLY A 328 -3.90 15.02 -46.16
C GLY A 328 -2.80 15.06 -45.10
N GLU A 329 -1.66 15.65 -45.44
CA GLU A 329 -0.61 15.95 -44.46
C GLU A 329 -1.16 16.85 -43.34
N GLY A 330 -0.78 16.57 -42.08
CA GLY A 330 -1.30 17.27 -40.89
C GLY A 330 -2.60 16.70 -40.31
N VAL A 331 -3.06 15.52 -40.78
CA VAL A 331 -4.22 14.83 -40.18
C VAL A 331 -3.97 14.49 -38.71
N SER A 332 -2.71 14.22 -38.30
CA SER A 332 -2.39 13.98 -36.89
C SER A 332 -2.68 15.19 -36.01
N ASP A 333 -2.27 16.38 -36.46
CA ASP A 333 -2.47 17.62 -35.71
C ASP A 333 -3.94 17.93 -35.53
N ARG A 334 -4.75 17.66 -36.56
CA ARG A 334 -6.21 17.82 -36.49
C ARG A 334 -6.82 16.88 -35.46
N VAL A 335 -6.43 15.60 -35.46
CA VAL A 335 -6.93 14.62 -34.49
C VAL A 335 -6.55 15.02 -33.06
N LEU A 336 -5.32 15.47 -32.84
CA LEU A 336 -4.85 15.92 -31.53
C LEU A 336 -5.58 17.18 -31.05
N GLU A 337 -5.87 18.12 -31.97
CA GLU A 337 -6.71 19.29 -31.67
C GLU A 337 -8.12 18.88 -31.25
N ILE A 338 -8.75 17.94 -31.98
CA ILE A 338 -10.06 17.39 -31.63
C ILE A 338 -10.03 16.79 -30.22
N CYS A 339 -9.05 15.93 -29.93
CA CYS A 339 -8.88 15.33 -28.61
C CYS A 339 -8.73 16.38 -27.50
N SER A 340 -7.94 17.42 -27.75
CA SER A 340 -7.73 18.52 -26.80
C SER A 340 -9.03 19.28 -26.53
N ARG A 341 -9.68 19.78 -27.59
CA ARG A 341 -10.88 20.63 -27.49
C ARG A 341 -12.11 19.87 -26.97
N ALA A 342 -12.27 18.60 -27.33
CA ALA A 342 -13.33 17.75 -26.81
C ALA A 342 -13.01 17.11 -25.45
N ARG A 343 -11.82 17.39 -24.86
CA ARG A 343 -11.36 16.83 -23.58
C ARG A 343 -11.40 15.29 -23.55
N ILE A 344 -10.99 14.66 -24.65
CA ILE A 344 -10.86 13.22 -24.76
C ILE A 344 -9.58 12.80 -24.01
N THR A 345 -9.74 11.90 -23.04
CA THR A 345 -8.64 11.37 -22.20
C THR A 345 -8.23 9.96 -22.59
N MET A 346 -9.06 9.29 -23.40
CA MET A 346 -8.84 7.91 -23.83
C MET A 346 -9.15 7.78 -25.33
N SER A 347 -8.17 7.31 -26.09
CA SER A 347 -8.30 7.19 -27.54
C SER A 347 -7.44 6.06 -28.10
N GLU A 348 -7.88 5.50 -29.21
CA GLU A 348 -7.03 4.75 -30.13
C GLU A 348 -7.02 5.39 -31.53
N PHE A 349 -6.03 5.02 -32.33
CA PHE A 349 -5.88 5.44 -33.71
C PHE A 349 -5.61 4.21 -34.56
N PHE A 350 -6.22 4.13 -35.75
CA PHE A 350 -6.04 3.01 -36.68
C PHE A 350 -6.05 3.49 -38.13
N ILE A 351 -5.43 2.70 -39.01
CA ILE A 351 -5.41 2.91 -40.46
C ILE A 351 -6.59 2.17 -41.08
N PHE A 352 -7.31 2.81 -42.00
CA PHE A 352 -8.41 2.23 -42.75
C PHE A 352 -7.94 1.15 -43.74
N SER A 353 -7.59 -0.02 -43.20
CA SER A 353 -7.23 -1.23 -43.94
C SER A 353 -8.37 -1.74 -44.83
N PRO A 354 -8.23 -1.78 -46.17
CA PRO A 354 -9.32 -2.24 -47.03
C PRO A 354 -9.62 -3.72 -46.79
N TYR A 355 -10.66 -4.08 -46.05
CA TYR A 355 -10.98 -5.50 -45.83
C TYR A 355 -11.73 -6.11 -47.01
N PRO A 356 -11.43 -7.35 -47.46
CA PRO A 356 -12.20 -8.03 -48.50
C PRO A 356 -13.70 -8.00 -48.22
N GLY A 357 -14.49 -7.67 -49.25
CA GLY A 357 -15.94 -7.50 -49.13
C GLY A 357 -16.41 -6.08 -48.75
N SER A 358 -15.54 -5.24 -48.19
CA SER A 358 -15.91 -3.85 -47.83
C SER A 358 -16.09 -2.95 -49.06
N PRO A 359 -16.88 -1.85 -48.95
CA PRO A 359 -16.92 -0.82 -49.98
C PRO A 359 -15.54 -0.24 -50.32
N HIS A 360 -14.68 -0.06 -49.32
CA HIS A 360 -13.34 0.51 -49.48
C HIS A 360 -12.42 -0.42 -50.28
N TRP A 361 -12.45 -1.73 -49.99
CA TRP A 361 -11.72 -2.73 -50.77
C TRP A 361 -12.13 -2.73 -52.23
N ARG A 362 -13.43 -2.87 -52.52
CA ARG A 362 -13.92 -2.89 -53.92
C ARG A 362 -13.49 -1.65 -54.69
N ARG A 363 -13.54 -0.49 -54.04
CA ARG A 363 -13.12 0.77 -54.62
C ARG A 363 -11.61 0.81 -54.88
N LEU A 364 -10.77 0.55 -53.87
CA LEU A 364 -9.32 0.60 -54.03
C LEU A 364 -8.79 -0.47 -54.98
N GLU A 365 -9.38 -1.67 -54.98
CA GLU A 365 -9.09 -2.73 -55.93
C GLU A 365 -9.40 -2.28 -57.36
N SER A 366 -10.59 -1.71 -57.60
CA SER A 366 -10.95 -1.20 -58.93
C SER A 366 -10.04 -0.07 -59.43
N GLN A 367 -9.34 0.60 -58.51
CA GLN A 367 -8.39 1.68 -58.78
C GLN A 367 -6.93 1.18 -58.82
N ASN A 368 -6.67 -0.12 -58.66
CA ASN A 368 -5.32 -0.71 -58.51
C ASN A 368 -4.48 -0.05 -57.40
N ARG A 369 -5.13 0.39 -56.31
CA ARG A 369 -4.47 1.07 -55.19
C ARG A 369 -4.12 0.15 -54.02
N ILE A 370 -4.44 -1.14 -54.08
CA ILE A 370 -4.04 -2.13 -53.06
C ILE A 370 -2.61 -2.60 -53.33
N THR A 371 -1.72 -2.40 -52.38
CA THR A 371 -0.26 -2.60 -52.57
C THR A 371 0.28 -3.91 -51.98
N SER A 372 -0.47 -4.57 -51.08
CA SER A 372 -0.08 -5.86 -50.51
C SER A 372 -1.30 -6.74 -50.23
N ARG A 373 -1.17 -8.06 -50.40
CA ARG A 373 -2.17 -9.08 -50.01
C ARG A 373 -1.66 -9.98 -48.89
N GLU A 374 -0.68 -9.51 -48.13
CA GLU A 374 -0.23 -10.20 -46.92
C GLU A 374 -1.23 -9.94 -45.79
N TRP A 375 -2.13 -10.88 -45.53
CA TRP A 375 -3.26 -10.70 -44.59
C TRP A 375 -2.84 -10.31 -43.17
N ARG A 376 -1.69 -10.77 -42.69
CA ARG A 376 -1.10 -10.32 -41.40
C ARG A 376 -0.93 -8.80 -41.29
N LYS A 377 -0.78 -8.08 -42.42
CA LYS A 377 -0.65 -6.61 -42.47
C LYS A 377 -2.00 -5.89 -42.41
N TYR A 378 -3.13 -6.57 -42.57
CA TYR A 378 -4.46 -5.95 -42.52
C TYR A 378 -4.90 -5.76 -41.06
N ASN A 379 -4.06 -5.18 -40.20
CA ASN A 379 -4.25 -5.13 -38.75
C ASN A 379 -4.58 -3.72 -38.23
N GLY A 380 -4.87 -2.77 -39.12
CA GLY A 380 -5.13 -1.38 -38.73
C GLY A 380 -3.90 -0.57 -38.36
N ALA A 381 -2.67 -1.09 -38.51
CA ALA A 381 -1.43 -0.32 -38.31
C ALA A 381 -0.53 -0.27 -39.56
N HIS A 382 -0.63 -1.25 -40.46
CA HIS A 382 0.10 -1.19 -41.71
C HIS A 382 -0.73 -0.50 -42.81
N VAL A 383 -0.02 0.24 -43.66
CA VAL A 383 -0.57 0.81 -44.89
C VAL A 383 -0.40 -0.23 -46.01
N VAL A 384 -1.52 -0.83 -46.44
CA VAL A 384 -1.57 -1.86 -47.51
C VAL A 384 -2.20 -1.34 -48.81
N PHE A 385 -2.28 -0.01 -48.95
CA PHE A 385 -2.83 0.67 -50.10
C PHE A 385 -2.13 2.03 -50.34
N GLU A 386 -2.29 2.61 -51.52
CA GLU A 386 -1.79 3.95 -51.82
C GLU A 386 -2.86 5.02 -51.48
N PRO A 387 -2.62 5.96 -50.53
CA PRO A 387 -3.55 7.04 -50.20
C PRO A 387 -3.72 8.04 -51.35
N ALA A 388 -4.81 8.82 -51.36
CA ALA A 388 -5.09 9.72 -52.49
C ALA A 388 -4.31 11.05 -52.45
N LYS A 389 -3.92 11.51 -51.25
CA LYS A 389 -3.33 12.84 -51.02
C LYS A 389 -1.96 12.83 -50.34
N MET A 390 -1.43 11.66 -49.99
CA MET A 390 -0.12 11.51 -49.35
C MET A 390 0.45 10.13 -49.70
N SER A 391 1.76 9.93 -49.52
CA SER A 391 2.37 8.62 -49.71
C SER A 391 1.99 7.64 -48.60
N ALA A 392 2.07 6.35 -48.88
CA ALA A 392 1.86 5.30 -47.88
C ALA A 392 2.81 5.45 -46.66
N GLN A 393 4.06 5.85 -46.88
CA GLN A 393 5.00 6.15 -45.80
C GLN A 393 4.55 7.33 -44.95
N ARG A 394 4.09 8.42 -45.58
CA ARG A 394 3.65 9.60 -44.86
C ARG A 394 2.43 9.33 -43.99
N LEU A 395 1.46 8.54 -44.47
CA LEU A 395 0.32 8.11 -43.67
C LEU A 395 0.73 7.32 -42.42
N ARG A 396 1.75 6.46 -42.54
CA ARG A 396 2.32 5.73 -41.40
C ARG A 396 2.93 6.69 -40.37
N GLU A 397 3.63 7.73 -40.80
CA GLU A 397 4.19 8.76 -39.91
C GLU A 397 3.10 9.53 -39.17
N GLU A 398 2.07 9.99 -39.88
CA GLU A 398 0.91 10.68 -39.28
C GLU A 398 0.20 9.79 -38.24
N PHE A 399 0.02 8.50 -38.55
CA PHE A 399 -0.53 7.53 -37.61
C PHE A 399 0.31 7.42 -36.32
N VAL A 400 1.64 7.34 -36.44
CA VAL A 400 2.56 7.31 -35.28
C VAL A 400 2.49 8.62 -34.49
N ASN A 401 2.37 9.76 -35.18
CA ASN A 401 2.27 11.07 -34.55
C ASN A 401 0.99 11.23 -33.72
N CYS A 402 -0.15 10.69 -34.15
CA CYS A 402 -1.37 10.66 -33.33
C CYS A 402 -1.11 9.96 -31.99
N TRP A 403 -0.51 8.76 -32.03
CA TRP A 403 -0.20 8.01 -30.82
C TRP A 403 0.78 8.77 -29.92
N LYS A 404 1.91 9.28 -30.44
CA LYS A 404 2.89 10.02 -29.63
C LYS A 404 2.29 11.29 -29.03
N GLY A 405 1.71 12.15 -29.86
CA GLY A 405 1.16 13.42 -29.43
C GLY A 405 0.01 13.28 -28.43
N PHE A 406 -0.84 12.25 -28.58
CA PHE A 406 -1.95 12.02 -27.66
C PHE A 406 -1.46 11.60 -26.27
N TYR A 407 -0.42 10.77 -26.19
CA TYR A 407 0.16 10.40 -24.90
C TYR A 407 0.97 11.52 -24.28
N GLU A 408 1.73 12.28 -25.06
CA GLU A 408 2.48 13.46 -24.58
C GLU A 408 1.55 14.54 -24.01
N MET A 409 0.47 14.89 -24.73
CA MET A 409 -0.50 15.88 -24.26
C MET A 409 -1.28 15.44 -23.00
N ASN A 410 -1.36 14.11 -22.76
CA ASN A 410 -2.01 13.53 -21.58
C ASN A 410 -0.98 13.01 -20.55
N GLN A 411 0.33 13.23 -20.73
CA GLN A 411 1.38 12.64 -19.88
C GLN A 411 1.31 13.12 -18.43
N SER A 412 0.90 14.37 -18.22
CA SER A 412 0.66 14.93 -16.87
C SER A 412 -0.64 14.40 -16.25
N ARG A 413 -1.56 13.90 -17.08
CA ARG A 413 -2.83 13.33 -16.63
C ARG A 413 -2.62 11.94 -16.06
N ASN A 414 -3.69 11.40 -15.54
CA ASN A 414 -3.70 10.20 -14.73
C ASN A 414 -3.70 8.93 -15.60
N LEU A 415 -2.78 7.99 -15.35
CA LEU A 415 -2.67 6.78 -16.17
C LEU A 415 -3.93 5.90 -16.13
N ALA A 416 -4.66 5.86 -15.01
CA ALA A 416 -5.90 5.09 -14.93
C ALA A 416 -7.01 5.69 -15.79
N GLN A 417 -6.98 6.99 -16.09
CA GLN A 417 -7.94 7.62 -17.01
C GLN A 417 -7.67 7.31 -18.48
N MET A 418 -6.52 6.70 -18.79
CA MET A 418 -6.15 6.28 -20.14
C MET A 418 -6.57 4.84 -20.45
N GLU A 419 -7.20 4.16 -19.49
CA GLU A 419 -7.74 2.81 -19.66
C GLU A 419 -9.24 2.79 -19.36
N PRO A 420 -10.00 1.88 -19.98
CA PRO A 420 -11.41 1.71 -19.66
C PRO A 420 -11.63 1.36 -18.19
N SER A 421 -12.75 1.81 -17.65
CA SER A 421 -13.10 1.59 -16.24
C SER A 421 -13.44 0.12 -15.98
N VAL A 422 -12.76 -0.52 -15.01
CA VAL A 422 -12.97 -1.92 -14.62
C VAL A 422 -13.63 -2.00 -13.24
N TRP A 423 -14.80 -2.63 -13.14
CA TRP A 423 -15.53 -2.74 -11.88
C TRP A 423 -15.41 -4.12 -11.24
N CYS A 424 -15.34 -4.15 -9.92
CA CYS A 424 -15.35 -5.36 -9.09
C CYS A 424 -16.31 -5.15 -7.91
N GLY A 425 -17.55 -5.61 -8.05
CA GLY A 425 -18.63 -5.23 -7.14
C GLY A 425 -19.03 -3.77 -7.38
N GLU A 426 -19.11 -2.98 -6.31
CA GLU A 426 -19.32 -1.53 -6.42
C GLU A 426 -18.00 -0.73 -6.44
N GLU A 427 -16.85 -1.40 -6.37
CA GLU A 427 -15.54 -0.74 -6.39
C GLU A 427 -14.99 -0.67 -7.81
N LEU A 428 -14.58 0.53 -8.21
CA LEU A 428 -13.79 0.75 -9.42
C LEU A 428 -12.33 0.34 -9.13
N LYS A 429 -11.74 -0.46 -10.01
CA LYS A 429 -10.36 -0.92 -9.92
C LYS A 429 -9.58 -0.53 -11.16
N VAL A 430 -8.27 -0.42 -11.01
CA VAL A 430 -7.37 -0.32 -12.16
C VAL A 430 -7.36 -1.67 -12.89
N SER A 431 -7.08 -1.68 -14.19
CA SER A 431 -7.08 -2.94 -14.96
C SER A 431 -6.01 -3.91 -14.47
N LYS A 432 -6.18 -5.22 -14.76
CA LYS A 432 -5.16 -6.25 -14.46
C LYS A 432 -3.78 -5.90 -15.02
N ARG A 433 -3.71 -5.14 -16.11
CA ARG A 433 -2.45 -4.67 -16.70
C ARG A 433 -1.77 -3.61 -15.85
N LEU A 434 -2.53 -2.64 -15.35
CA LEU A 434 -1.99 -1.65 -14.41
C LEU A 434 -1.60 -2.34 -13.09
N GLU A 435 -2.40 -3.28 -12.60
CA GLU A 435 -2.04 -4.11 -11.44
C GLU A 435 -0.71 -4.86 -11.66
N ALA A 436 -0.54 -5.53 -12.81
CA ALA A 436 0.69 -6.23 -13.18
C ALA A 436 1.91 -5.31 -13.31
N ARG A 437 1.70 -4.00 -13.50
CA ARG A 437 2.74 -2.96 -13.50
C ARG A 437 3.02 -2.38 -12.11
N GLY A 438 2.40 -2.92 -11.07
CA GLY A 438 2.56 -2.48 -9.68
C GLY A 438 1.55 -1.39 -9.26
N VAL A 439 0.75 -0.86 -10.18
CA VAL A 439 -0.11 0.30 -9.91
C VAL A 439 -1.20 -0.01 -8.89
N GLY A 440 -1.65 -1.26 -8.79
CA GLY A 440 -2.79 -1.64 -7.94
C GLY A 440 -2.56 -1.55 -6.43
N ARG A 441 -1.31 -1.58 -5.95
CA ARG A 441 -1.00 -1.57 -4.49
C ARG A 441 0.23 -0.76 -4.09
N GLU A 442 0.91 -0.14 -5.03
CA GLU A 442 2.05 0.72 -4.71
C GLU A 442 1.66 1.89 -3.79
N ALA A 443 2.56 2.21 -2.86
CA ALA A 443 2.41 3.34 -1.94
C ALA A 443 2.77 4.67 -2.64
N ALA A 444 1.76 5.47 -2.97
CA ALA A 444 1.88 6.76 -3.62
C ALA A 444 1.65 7.90 -2.63
N VAL A 445 2.53 8.91 -2.63
CA VAL A 445 2.32 10.13 -1.84
C VAL A 445 1.44 11.09 -2.65
N THR A 446 0.28 11.43 -2.11
CA THR A 446 -0.71 12.33 -2.76
C THR A 446 -0.74 13.71 -2.13
N GLY A 447 -0.33 13.85 -0.86
CA GLY A 447 -0.29 15.14 -0.16
C GLY A 447 0.92 15.28 0.76
N ILE A 448 1.45 16.50 0.87
CA ILE A 448 2.60 16.85 1.73
C ILE A 448 2.31 18.13 2.53
N GLY A 449 2.45 18.03 3.85
CA GLY A 449 2.45 19.19 4.76
C GLY A 449 3.77 19.29 5.53
N ILE A 450 4.26 20.51 5.73
CA ILE A 450 5.59 20.76 6.31
C ILE A 450 5.60 22.01 7.19
N VAL A 451 6.24 21.91 8.36
CA VAL A 451 6.64 22.99 9.25
C VAL A 451 8.11 22.80 9.55
N SER A 452 8.98 23.69 9.07
CA SER A 452 10.43 23.52 9.16
C SER A 452 11.17 24.83 9.40
N PRO A 453 12.46 24.78 9.76
CA PRO A 453 13.32 25.97 9.81
C PRO A 453 13.50 26.71 8.48
N LEU A 454 13.10 26.10 7.36
CA LEU A 454 13.20 26.67 6.00
C LEU A 454 11.90 27.33 5.51
N GLY A 455 10.78 27.02 6.18
CA GLY A 455 9.45 27.47 5.81
C GLY A 455 8.36 26.50 6.29
N CYS A 456 7.12 26.97 6.24
CA CYS A 456 5.91 26.25 6.64
C CYS A 456 5.06 25.80 5.43
N SER A 457 5.68 25.75 4.24
CA SER A 457 5.06 25.22 3.02
C SER A 457 6.09 24.55 2.11
N GLN A 458 5.60 23.73 1.17
CA GLN A 458 6.42 23.10 0.14
C GLN A 458 7.16 24.14 -0.72
N GLY A 459 6.47 25.22 -1.10
CA GLY A 459 7.03 26.29 -1.93
C GLY A 459 8.15 27.07 -1.25
N GLU A 460 7.95 27.47 0.02
CA GLU A 460 8.98 28.17 0.80
C GLU A 460 10.23 27.31 1.03
N THR A 461 10.03 26.02 1.29
CA THR A 461 11.11 25.05 1.50
C THR A 461 11.91 24.86 0.21
N LEU A 462 11.23 24.68 -0.93
CA LEU A 462 11.90 24.56 -2.23
C LEU A 462 12.68 25.83 -2.59
N ALA A 463 12.12 27.02 -2.32
CA ALA A 463 12.81 28.29 -2.53
C ALA A 463 14.07 28.39 -1.65
N ALA A 464 13.97 28.02 -0.36
CA ALA A 464 15.10 28.00 0.56
C ALA A 464 16.24 27.09 0.08
N LEU A 465 15.91 25.90 -0.42
CA LEU A 465 16.90 24.94 -0.94
C LEU A 465 17.61 25.49 -2.18
N LYS A 466 16.89 26.14 -3.09
CA LYS A 466 17.48 26.77 -4.30
C LYS A 466 18.36 27.97 -3.97
N GLU A 467 17.98 28.75 -2.97
CA GLU A 467 18.68 29.97 -2.54
C GLU A 467 19.85 29.69 -1.59
N GLY A 468 19.96 28.47 -1.05
CA GLY A 468 20.96 28.17 -0.01
C GLY A 468 20.64 28.81 1.35
N ARG A 469 19.36 29.08 1.66
CA ARG A 469 18.96 29.76 2.91
C ARG A 469 19.22 28.89 4.12
N ASP A 470 19.81 29.51 5.15
CA ASP A 470 20.18 28.82 6.39
C ASP A 470 19.08 28.95 7.46
N GLY A 471 18.54 27.81 7.88
CA GLY A 471 17.57 27.69 8.97
C GLY A 471 18.20 27.86 10.36
N ILE A 472 19.51 27.68 10.50
CA ILE A 472 20.24 27.70 11.77
C ILE A 472 20.63 29.13 12.15
N GLY A 473 20.27 29.52 13.38
CA GLY A 473 20.55 30.85 13.92
C GLY A 473 20.47 30.89 15.45
N PRO A 474 20.62 32.08 16.05
CA PRO A 474 20.44 32.27 17.49
C PRO A 474 19.05 31.81 17.94
N SER A 475 18.96 31.17 19.11
CA SER A 475 17.66 30.75 19.64
C SER A 475 16.86 31.95 20.13
N ALA A 476 15.58 32.00 19.78
CA ALA A 476 14.59 32.91 20.37
C ALA A 476 13.67 32.20 21.38
N LYS A 477 13.58 30.86 21.33
CA LYS A 477 12.69 30.05 22.17
C LYS A 477 13.32 29.54 23.46
N LEU A 478 14.62 29.23 23.44
CA LEU A 478 15.34 28.68 24.59
C LEU A 478 16.43 29.64 25.07
N ASP A 479 16.58 29.75 26.40
CA ASP A 479 17.76 30.40 26.97
C ASP A 479 18.97 29.46 26.85
N LEU A 480 19.82 29.74 25.86
CA LEU A 480 21.04 28.99 25.62
C LEU A 480 22.27 29.62 26.30
N SER A 481 22.11 30.62 27.16
CA SER A 481 23.22 31.29 27.87
C SER A 481 24.12 30.33 28.69
N PRO A 482 23.64 29.19 29.24
CA PRO A 482 24.50 28.24 29.96
C PRO A 482 25.37 27.33 29.07
N PHE A 483 25.07 27.19 27.77
CA PHE A 483 25.73 26.20 26.90
C PHE A 483 26.84 26.79 26.04
N ALA A 484 27.75 25.97 25.52
CA ALA A 484 28.78 26.46 24.60
C ALA A 484 28.19 26.96 23.26
N SER A 485 27.15 26.29 22.76
CA SER A 485 26.44 26.68 21.55
C SER A 485 25.28 27.61 21.86
N LYS A 486 25.12 28.66 21.04
CA LYS A 486 24.05 29.66 21.15
C LYS A 486 23.06 29.60 19.99
N ILE A 487 23.16 28.55 19.17
CA ILE A 487 22.43 28.44 17.91
C ILE A 487 21.68 27.11 17.81
N CYS A 488 20.51 27.16 17.18
CA CYS A 488 19.64 26.03 16.90
C CYS A 488 18.86 26.31 15.59
N ALA A 489 17.99 25.39 15.20
CA ALA A 489 17.12 25.56 14.04
C ALA A 489 15.65 25.55 14.47
N GLU A 490 15.08 26.74 14.63
CA GLU A 490 13.67 26.95 14.99
C GLU A 490 12.79 27.00 13.73
N ALA A 491 11.55 26.51 13.84
CA ALA A 491 10.54 26.67 12.79
C ALA A 491 10.15 28.16 12.65
N LYS A 492 10.69 28.83 11.62
CA LYS A 492 10.54 30.27 11.42
C LYS A 492 9.17 30.62 10.85
N GLY A 493 8.52 31.62 11.43
CA GLY A 493 7.23 32.12 10.95
C GLY A 493 6.05 31.16 11.14
N PHE A 494 6.19 30.13 11.97
CA PHE A 494 5.11 29.19 12.27
C PHE A 494 4.05 29.86 13.16
N ASP A 495 2.82 29.94 12.64
CA ASP A 495 1.64 30.37 13.36
C ASP A 495 0.55 29.27 13.28
N PRO A 496 0.21 28.62 14.40
CA PRO A 496 -0.82 27.57 14.41
C PRO A 496 -2.25 28.11 14.27
N SER A 497 -2.49 29.41 14.49
CA SER A 497 -3.85 29.98 14.56
C SER A 497 -4.62 29.93 13.24
N GLY A 498 -3.92 29.84 12.11
CA GLY A 498 -4.53 29.70 10.79
C GLY A 498 -5.10 28.30 10.51
N ARG A 499 -4.74 27.28 11.31
CA ARG A 499 -5.12 25.87 11.08
C ARG A 499 -5.66 25.17 12.32
N MET A 500 -5.74 25.85 13.47
CA MET A 500 -6.25 25.31 14.73
C MET A 500 -7.31 26.25 15.31
N SER A 501 -8.35 25.67 15.89
CA SER A 501 -9.38 26.45 16.58
C SER A 501 -8.86 27.02 17.91
N PRO A 502 -9.50 28.05 18.48
CA PRO A 502 -9.15 28.56 19.81
C PRO A 502 -9.20 27.49 20.91
N ALA A 503 -10.12 26.52 20.81
CA ALA A 503 -10.22 25.41 21.75
C ALA A 503 -9.00 24.48 21.64
N GLU A 504 -8.62 24.11 20.42
CA GLU A 504 -7.42 23.28 20.18
C GLU A 504 -6.13 23.99 20.59
N LEU A 505 -6.05 25.32 20.46
CA LEU A 505 -4.89 26.08 20.94
C LEU A 505 -4.78 26.08 22.46
N ALA A 506 -5.92 26.03 23.16
CA ALA A 506 -5.96 25.90 24.62
C ALA A 506 -5.63 24.46 25.06
N GLU A 507 -6.07 23.46 24.30
CA GLU A 507 -5.83 22.04 24.57
C GLU A 507 -4.38 21.62 24.25
N TYR A 508 -3.89 21.93 23.07
CA TYR A 508 -2.53 21.58 22.67
C TYR A 508 -1.58 22.71 23.04
N THR A 509 -0.82 22.55 24.12
CA THR A 509 0.12 23.55 24.63
C THR A 509 1.57 23.22 24.28
N ASP A 510 1.92 21.95 24.08
CA ASP A 510 3.25 21.57 23.61
C ASP A 510 3.44 21.94 22.12
N PRO A 511 4.51 22.67 21.75
CA PRO A 511 4.76 23.06 20.37
C PRO A 511 4.81 21.89 19.36
N PHE A 512 5.26 20.70 19.75
CA PHE A 512 5.37 19.58 18.79
C PHE A 512 3.99 19.12 18.29
N ILE A 513 2.97 19.11 19.16
CA ILE A 513 1.60 18.75 18.77
C ILE A 513 1.02 19.79 17.83
N ARG A 514 1.23 21.08 18.13
CA ARG A 514 0.75 22.18 17.26
C ARG A 514 1.33 22.08 15.86
N MET A 515 2.65 21.87 15.75
CA MET A 515 3.31 21.67 14.45
C MET A 515 2.78 20.43 13.75
N ALA A 516 2.58 19.32 14.46
CA ALA A 516 2.06 18.09 13.90
C ALA A 516 0.65 18.24 13.34
N VAL A 517 -0.29 18.78 14.12
CA VAL A 517 -1.69 18.98 13.69
C VAL A 517 -1.75 19.89 12.46
N CYS A 518 -0.99 20.99 12.46
CA CYS A 518 -0.96 21.91 11.32
C CYS A 518 -0.38 21.25 10.05
N ALA A 519 0.72 20.52 10.18
CA ALA A 519 1.34 19.83 9.06
C ALA A 519 0.47 18.67 8.53
N ALA A 520 -0.16 17.89 9.41
CA ALA A 520 -1.06 16.82 9.01
C ALA A 520 -2.31 17.35 8.27
N ARG A 521 -2.95 18.41 8.77
CA ARG A 521 -4.06 19.07 8.07
C ARG A 521 -3.65 19.60 6.70
N ALA A 522 -2.48 20.24 6.60
CA ALA A 522 -1.94 20.70 5.33
C ALA A 522 -1.68 19.53 4.34
N ALA A 523 -1.23 18.38 4.82
CA ALA A 523 -1.02 17.19 3.99
C ALA A 523 -2.35 16.61 3.47
N VAL A 524 -3.37 16.52 4.33
CA VAL A 524 -4.72 16.05 3.96
C VAL A 524 -5.34 17.00 2.93
N GLU A 525 -5.24 18.31 3.13
CA GLU A 525 -5.70 19.30 2.16
C GLU A 525 -4.98 19.19 0.81
N ASP A 526 -3.65 19.08 0.79
CA ASP A 526 -2.85 18.93 -0.44
C ASP A 526 -3.21 17.65 -1.21
N SER A 527 -3.61 16.58 -0.51
CA SER A 527 -4.03 15.32 -1.13
C SER A 527 -5.39 15.40 -1.84
N GLY A 528 -6.25 16.34 -1.43
CA GLY A 528 -7.66 16.40 -1.83
C GLY A 528 -8.47 15.14 -1.45
N ALA A 529 -7.99 14.34 -0.51
CA ALA A 529 -8.68 13.15 -0.03
C ALA A 529 -9.75 13.52 1.01
N ASP A 530 -10.96 12.98 0.83
CA ASP A 530 -11.97 12.97 1.87
C ASP A 530 -11.76 11.72 2.75
N LEU A 531 -11.23 11.92 3.95
CA LEU A 531 -10.95 10.82 4.89
C LEU A 531 -12.21 10.02 5.26
N SER A 532 -13.40 10.63 5.21
CA SER A 532 -14.66 9.94 5.53
C SER A 532 -14.96 8.79 4.55
N ALA A 533 -14.50 8.90 3.30
CA ALA A 533 -14.63 7.85 2.28
C ALA A 533 -13.76 6.61 2.56
N TYR A 534 -12.86 6.68 3.55
CA TYR A 534 -11.93 5.61 3.92
C TYR A 534 -12.18 5.03 5.31
N ALA A 535 -13.35 5.27 5.91
CA ALA A 535 -13.68 4.77 7.25
C ALA A 535 -13.32 3.28 7.44
N GLY A 536 -12.61 2.96 8.52
CA GLY A 536 -12.11 1.60 8.80
C GLY A 536 -10.90 1.14 7.96
N ARG A 537 -10.42 1.97 7.03
CA ARG A 537 -9.29 1.70 6.11
C ARG A 537 -8.20 2.78 6.18
N ILE A 538 -8.27 3.67 7.16
CA ILE A 538 -7.27 4.71 7.45
C ILE A 538 -6.18 4.11 8.35
N GLY A 539 -4.93 4.40 8.03
CA GLY A 539 -3.78 4.18 8.89
C GLY A 539 -3.15 5.49 9.36
N TYR A 540 -2.55 5.46 10.55
CA TYR A 540 -1.70 6.53 11.07
C TYR A 540 -0.34 5.92 11.43
N VAL A 541 0.74 6.42 10.83
CA VAL A 541 2.09 5.94 11.14
C VAL A 541 2.99 7.11 11.49
N LEU A 542 3.17 7.29 12.79
CA LEU A 542 3.61 8.53 13.40
C LEU A 542 4.96 8.34 14.08
N ALA A 543 5.76 9.38 14.15
CA ALA A 543 7.08 9.31 14.78
C ALA A 543 7.42 10.54 15.61
N THR A 544 8.17 10.29 16.67
CA THR A 544 8.80 11.30 17.53
C THR A 544 10.04 10.66 18.16
N CYS A 545 11.03 11.46 18.53
CA CYS A 545 12.15 10.97 19.34
C CYS A 545 11.82 11.02 20.82
N ASN A 546 11.27 12.15 21.28
CA ASN A 546 11.14 12.43 22.72
C ASN A 546 9.73 12.85 23.15
N ALA A 547 8.77 12.91 22.23
CA ALA A 547 7.40 13.38 22.45
C ALA A 547 7.33 14.78 23.09
N GLY A 548 6.36 15.01 23.98
CA GLY A 548 6.12 16.31 24.61
C GLY A 548 7.07 16.64 25.75
N LEU A 549 8.37 16.72 25.45
CA LEU A 549 9.37 17.09 26.45
C LEU A 549 9.09 18.46 27.08
N ASN A 550 8.52 19.43 26.37
CA ASN A 550 8.22 20.73 26.98
C ASN A 550 7.16 20.59 28.07
N SER A 551 6.16 19.73 27.86
CA SER A 551 5.20 19.34 28.89
C SER A 551 5.84 18.53 30.03
N GLY A 552 6.75 17.59 29.74
CA GLY A 552 7.47 16.83 30.76
C GLY A 552 8.39 17.72 31.63
N GLU A 553 9.03 18.72 31.04
CA GLU A 553 9.86 19.70 31.77
C GLU A 553 9.05 20.51 32.79
N ALA A 554 7.75 20.72 32.57
CA ALA A 554 6.90 21.45 33.51
C ALA A 554 6.84 20.75 34.88
N GLU A 555 6.82 19.41 34.91
CA GLU A 555 6.86 18.64 36.16
C GLU A 555 8.12 18.96 36.98
N TYR A 556 9.27 18.94 36.32
CA TYR A 556 10.56 19.16 36.97
C TYR A 556 10.80 20.63 37.34
N ARG A 557 10.40 21.57 36.49
CA ARG A 557 10.41 23.00 36.81
C ARG A 557 9.57 23.29 38.05
N GLN A 558 8.37 22.70 38.15
CA GLN A 558 7.54 22.83 39.33
C GLN A 558 8.17 22.18 40.57
N LYS A 559 8.75 20.98 40.44
CA LYS A 559 9.49 20.30 41.51
C LYS A 559 10.61 21.17 42.09
N TYR A 560 11.28 21.95 41.25
CA TYR A 560 12.38 22.85 41.66
C TYR A 560 11.94 24.30 41.90
N GLY A 561 10.63 24.55 42.06
CA GLY A 561 10.09 25.81 42.57
C GLY A 561 9.80 26.89 41.52
N GLU A 562 9.84 26.56 40.23
CA GLU A 562 9.35 27.46 39.18
C GLU A 562 7.81 27.49 39.16
N ALA A 563 7.22 28.66 38.88
CA ALA A 563 5.77 28.88 38.87
C ALA A 563 5.11 28.35 37.59
N VAL A 564 5.11 27.03 37.42
CA VAL A 564 4.44 26.31 36.33
C VAL A 564 3.49 25.27 36.90
N GLU A 565 2.38 25.00 36.21
CA GLU A 565 1.43 23.96 36.60
C GLU A 565 1.68 22.66 35.82
N PHE A 566 1.81 21.56 36.56
CA PHE A 566 1.75 20.20 36.03
C PHE A 566 0.48 19.53 36.53
N ASP A 567 -0.50 19.42 35.64
CA ASP A 567 -1.77 18.75 35.85
C ASP A 567 -1.93 17.57 34.87
N ARG A 568 -3.12 16.96 34.84
CA ARG A 568 -3.42 15.85 33.94
C ARG A 568 -3.30 16.23 32.46
N HIS A 569 -3.69 17.44 32.11
CA HIS A 569 -3.70 17.92 30.74
C HIS A 569 -2.27 18.11 30.21
N VAL A 570 -1.38 18.66 31.02
CA VAL A 570 0.06 18.75 30.71
C VAL A 570 0.70 17.37 30.69
N SER A 571 0.41 16.50 31.68
CA SER A 571 0.94 15.13 31.71
C SER A 571 0.59 14.33 30.45
N ALA A 572 -0.66 14.41 29.98
CA ALA A 572 -1.10 13.71 28.78
C ALA A 572 -0.31 14.08 27.51
N GLN A 573 0.23 15.31 27.43
CA GLN A 573 1.04 15.76 26.30
C GLN A 573 2.48 15.25 26.34
N SER A 574 2.99 14.91 27.53
CA SER A 574 4.35 14.38 27.70
C SER A 574 4.51 12.92 27.25
N GLU A 575 3.40 12.21 27.05
CA GLU A 575 3.38 10.81 26.66
C GLU A 575 3.90 10.58 25.23
N PHE A 576 4.61 9.48 25.00
CA PHE A 576 5.02 9.11 23.64
C PHE A 576 3.85 8.99 22.68
N TYR A 577 2.73 8.46 23.17
CA TYR A 577 1.50 8.26 22.43
C TYR A 577 0.58 9.50 22.40
N ALA A 578 1.01 10.65 22.93
CA ALA A 578 0.24 11.89 22.83
C ALA A 578 0.00 12.29 21.37
N LEU A 579 1.01 12.10 20.51
CA LEU A 579 0.96 12.50 19.10
C LEU A 579 -0.18 11.79 18.35
N GLN A 580 -0.35 10.48 18.56
CA GLN A 580 -1.44 9.74 17.92
C GLN A 580 -2.81 10.22 18.39
N LYS A 581 -3.01 10.38 19.70
CA LYS A 581 -4.30 10.80 20.25
C LYS A 581 -4.67 12.20 19.74
N ALA A 582 -3.70 13.12 19.74
CA ALA A 582 -3.90 14.48 19.25
C ALA A 582 -4.24 14.51 17.75
N LEU A 583 -3.55 13.72 16.92
CA LEU A 583 -3.82 13.71 15.48
C LEU A 583 -5.15 13.05 15.13
N VAL A 584 -5.49 11.92 15.75
CA VAL A 584 -6.78 11.25 15.51
C VAL A 584 -7.93 12.13 15.99
N SER A 585 -7.77 12.81 17.13
CA SER A 585 -8.74 13.79 17.64
C SER A 585 -8.89 14.99 16.69
N ALA A 586 -7.77 15.64 16.32
CA ALA A 586 -7.78 16.84 15.48
C ALA A 586 -8.27 16.57 14.04
N LEU A 587 -8.01 15.38 13.48
CA LEU A 587 -8.53 15.02 12.15
C LEU A 587 -9.97 14.49 12.21
N GLY A 588 -10.43 14.00 13.36
CA GLY A 588 -11.80 13.55 13.58
C GLY A 588 -12.13 12.15 13.05
N PHE A 589 -11.13 11.41 12.56
CA PHE A 589 -11.31 10.07 11.97
C PHE A 589 -10.41 9.04 12.63
N GLY A 590 -11.00 7.97 13.16
CA GLY A 590 -10.25 6.83 13.72
C GLY A 590 -9.57 5.99 12.66
N GLY A 591 -8.65 5.12 13.09
CA GLY A 591 -7.91 4.26 12.17
C GLY A 591 -6.85 3.40 12.86
N GLU A 592 -6.16 2.60 12.08
CA GLU A 592 -5.07 1.75 12.56
C GLU A 592 -3.83 2.62 12.86
N CYS A 593 -3.48 2.78 14.14
CA CYS A 593 -2.41 3.70 14.54
C CYS A 593 -1.13 3.00 14.99
N TRP A 594 0.02 3.55 14.58
CA TRP A 594 1.37 3.08 14.87
C TRP A 594 2.25 4.26 15.30
N MET A 595 2.80 4.19 16.51
CA MET A 595 3.74 5.18 17.02
C MET A 595 5.17 4.60 16.98
N VAL A 596 5.98 5.04 16.04
CA VAL A 596 7.37 4.64 15.87
C VAL A 596 8.28 5.59 16.66
N ASN A 597 9.08 5.03 17.56
CA ASN A 597 10.06 5.79 18.34
C ASN A 597 11.43 5.12 18.28
N THR A 598 12.10 5.19 17.13
CA THR A 598 13.50 4.78 16.94
C THR A 598 14.45 5.98 16.95
N ALA A 599 14.18 6.97 17.82
CA ALA A 599 14.90 8.24 17.88
C ALA A 599 15.07 8.89 16.48
N CYS A 600 16.28 9.23 16.07
CA CYS A 600 16.59 10.00 14.87
C CYS A 600 16.20 9.32 13.55
N SER A 601 15.94 8.00 13.56
CA SER A 601 15.48 7.22 12.40
C SER A 601 13.97 6.99 12.38
N GLY A 602 13.23 7.49 13.38
CA GLY A 602 11.81 7.24 13.61
C GLY A 602 10.93 7.52 12.40
N SER A 603 10.93 8.76 11.89
CA SER A 603 10.09 9.10 10.74
C SER A 603 10.49 8.41 9.43
N THR A 604 11.76 8.01 9.27
CA THR A 604 12.21 7.20 8.12
C THR A 604 11.63 5.79 8.21
N ALA A 605 11.66 5.18 9.40
CA ALA A 605 11.00 3.90 9.65
C ALA A 605 9.47 4.00 9.51
N ALA A 606 8.86 5.12 9.92
CA ALA A 606 7.43 5.39 9.75
C ALA A 606 7.01 5.42 8.27
N ILE A 607 7.79 6.08 7.39
CA ILE A 607 7.54 6.06 5.93
C ILE A 607 7.57 4.62 5.39
N GLY A 608 8.54 3.81 5.83
CA GLY A 608 8.63 2.39 5.45
C GLY A 608 7.42 1.57 5.91
N LEU A 609 6.98 1.75 7.15
CA LEU A 609 5.79 1.07 7.66
C LEU A 609 4.50 1.55 6.95
N ALA A 610 4.40 2.82 6.57
CA ALA A 610 3.28 3.31 5.75
C ALA A 610 3.21 2.59 4.39
N GLN A 611 4.36 2.32 3.76
CA GLN A 611 4.42 1.49 2.56
C GLN A 611 3.87 0.08 2.83
N THR A 612 4.32 -0.58 3.89
CA THR A 612 3.84 -1.92 4.30
C THR A 612 2.32 -1.97 4.49
N LEU A 613 1.72 -0.97 5.16
CA LEU A 613 0.28 -0.95 5.42
C LEU A 613 -0.55 -0.80 4.14
N VAL A 614 -0.08 -0.02 3.17
CA VAL A 614 -0.74 0.13 1.86
C VAL A 614 -0.55 -1.14 1.00
N GLU A 615 0.68 -1.66 0.91
CA GLU A 615 1.01 -2.78 0.02
C GLU A 615 0.41 -4.13 0.49
N SER A 616 0.30 -4.31 1.80
CA SER A 616 -0.42 -5.45 2.40
C SER A 616 -1.94 -5.36 2.20
N GLY A 617 -2.47 -4.20 1.81
CA GLY A 617 -3.91 -3.95 1.69
C GLY A 617 -4.62 -3.81 3.04
N ARG A 618 -3.90 -3.56 4.13
CA ARG A 618 -4.48 -3.28 5.45
C ARG A 618 -5.15 -1.92 5.48
N CYS A 619 -4.50 -0.92 4.89
CA CYS A 619 -5.01 0.45 4.75
C CYS A 619 -5.04 0.85 3.27
N ASP A 620 -6.01 1.69 2.91
CA ASP A 620 -6.08 2.29 1.57
C ASP A 620 -5.46 3.69 1.53
N ILE A 621 -5.44 4.36 2.69
CA ILE A 621 -4.84 5.66 2.94
C ILE A 621 -4.12 5.64 4.29
N VAL A 622 -2.92 6.22 4.35
CA VAL A 622 -2.10 6.31 5.55
C VAL A 622 -1.62 7.74 5.71
N VAL A 623 -1.90 8.37 6.86
CA VAL A 623 -1.28 9.62 7.28
C VAL A 623 0.00 9.27 8.02
N THR A 624 1.15 9.55 7.42
CA THR A 624 2.45 9.26 8.01
C THR A 624 3.27 10.50 8.24
N GLY A 625 3.99 10.59 9.35
CA GLY A 625 4.80 11.77 9.63
C GLY A 625 5.51 11.73 10.96
N GLY A 626 6.18 12.82 11.30
CA GLY A 626 6.79 12.98 12.60
C GLY A 626 6.98 14.43 12.99
N ALA A 627 7.05 14.67 14.29
CA ALA A 627 7.20 15.99 14.88
C ALA A 627 8.06 15.93 16.15
N ASP A 628 8.93 16.92 16.32
CA ASP A 628 9.64 17.17 17.57
C ASP A 628 9.89 18.68 17.73
N ALA A 629 9.87 19.15 18.98
CA ALA A 629 10.10 20.54 19.35
C ALA A 629 11.42 20.70 20.13
N LEU A 630 12.00 21.89 20.09
CA LEU A 630 13.16 22.21 20.93
C LEU A 630 12.74 22.19 22.41
N ALA A 631 13.59 21.58 23.24
CA ALA A 631 13.40 21.45 24.68
C ALA A 631 14.75 21.61 25.40
N LEU A 632 14.76 22.21 26.59
CA LEU A 632 15.98 22.56 27.32
C LEU A 632 16.74 21.31 27.80
N SER A 633 16.02 20.33 28.31
CA SER A 633 16.54 19.02 28.76
C SER A 633 17.30 18.32 27.64
N ASN A 634 16.71 18.24 26.45
CA ASN A 634 17.32 17.64 25.30
C ASN A 634 18.58 18.40 24.83
N PHE A 635 18.52 19.74 24.79
CA PHE A 635 19.70 20.55 24.48
C PHE A 635 20.83 20.33 25.50
N ALA A 636 20.49 20.23 26.78
CA ALA A 636 21.43 19.95 27.85
C ALA A 636 22.06 18.56 27.75
N GLY A 637 21.27 17.53 27.43
CA GLY A 637 21.75 16.17 27.25
C GLY A 637 22.71 16.01 26.08
N PHE A 638 22.35 16.51 24.90
CA PHE A 638 23.23 16.51 23.74
C PHE A 638 24.50 17.36 23.97
N SER A 639 24.39 18.47 24.71
CA SER A 639 25.55 19.27 25.12
C SER A 639 26.46 18.51 26.08
N ALA A 640 25.90 17.75 27.03
CA ALA A 640 26.65 16.98 28.01
C ALA A 640 27.49 15.87 27.36
N ILE A 641 26.99 15.22 26.31
CA ILE A 641 27.75 14.23 25.52
C ILE A 641 28.64 14.87 24.44
N LYS A 642 28.74 16.20 24.40
CA LYS A 642 29.64 16.99 23.54
C LYS A 642 29.41 16.78 22.04
N VAL A 643 28.16 16.60 21.60
CA VAL A 643 27.84 16.49 20.17
C VAL A 643 27.28 17.79 19.57
N VAL A 644 26.87 18.76 20.40
CA VAL A 644 26.37 20.06 19.93
C VAL A 644 27.52 20.98 19.55
N SER A 645 27.51 21.47 18.30
CA SER A 645 28.53 22.39 17.79
C SER A 645 28.20 23.84 18.17
N PRO A 646 29.21 24.65 18.59
CA PRO A 646 29.03 26.09 18.76
C PRO A 646 28.92 26.84 17.42
N GLU A 647 29.34 26.19 16.33
CA GLU A 647 29.26 26.70 14.98
C GLU A 647 28.20 25.95 14.17
N LYS A 648 27.92 26.42 12.96
CA LYS A 648 26.91 25.82 12.10
C LYS A 648 27.42 24.50 11.52
N ILE A 649 26.62 23.45 11.69
CA ILE A 649 26.87 22.08 11.24
C ILE A 649 27.38 22.02 9.79
N ALA A 650 28.44 21.24 9.57
CA ALA A 650 29.01 20.96 8.26
C ALA A 650 29.20 19.43 8.08
N PRO A 651 28.16 18.71 7.60
CA PRO A 651 28.20 17.26 7.45
C PRO A 651 29.39 16.79 6.60
N PHE A 652 30.13 15.80 7.09
CA PHE A 652 31.35 15.25 6.47
C PHE A 652 32.50 16.25 6.25
N SER A 653 32.38 17.48 6.77
CA SER A 653 33.33 18.59 6.62
C SER A 653 33.59 19.27 7.98
N THR A 654 34.18 20.46 8.05
CA THR A 654 34.48 21.15 9.33
C THR A 654 33.60 22.40 9.43
N PRO A 655 33.04 22.75 10.61
CA PRO A 655 33.29 22.23 11.97
C PRO A 655 32.59 20.89 12.30
N GLU A 656 33.07 20.21 13.36
CA GLU A 656 32.43 19.00 13.89
C GLU A 656 31.26 19.31 14.83
N GLY A 657 30.33 18.36 14.90
CA GLY A 657 29.14 18.42 15.76
C GLY A 657 27.88 18.84 15.01
N MET A 658 26.76 18.81 15.71
CA MET A 658 25.43 19.09 15.18
C MET A 658 24.81 20.36 15.79
N ASN A 659 23.84 20.96 15.13
CA ASN A 659 22.91 21.90 15.76
C ASN A 659 21.53 21.25 15.87
N ILE A 660 20.86 21.38 17.01
CA ILE A 660 19.54 20.78 17.24
C ILE A 660 18.48 21.63 16.54
N GLY A 661 17.51 20.99 15.92
CA GLY A 661 16.37 21.64 15.29
C GLY A 661 15.04 21.11 15.80
N GLU A 662 13.97 21.74 15.34
CA GLU A 662 12.58 21.33 15.50
C GLU A 662 11.87 21.33 14.16
N GLY A 663 10.70 20.69 14.10
CA GLY A 663 9.84 20.72 12.93
C GLY A 663 8.86 19.56 12.88
N ALA A 664 8.00 19.58 11.87
CA ALA A 664 7.08 18.52 11.56
C ALA A 664 6.90 18.38 10.05
N ALA A 665 6.77 17.15 9.56
CA ALA A 665 6.25 16.93 8.21
C ALA A 665 5.39 15.68 8.17
N PHE A 666 4.39 15.72 7.31
CA PHE A 666 3.36 14.70 7.18
C PHE A 666 3.06 14.47 5.70
N TRP A 667 2.88 13.20 5.34
CA TRP A 667 2.48 12.74 4.02
C TRP A 667 1.15 12.01 4.12
N VAL A 668 0.33 12.18 3.09
CA VAL A 668 -0.77 11.26 2.79
C VAL A 668 -0.27 10.25 1.77
N VAL A 669 -0.25 8.98 2.18
CA VAL A 669 0.17 7.85 1.36
C VAL A 669 -1.06 7.02 1.00
N GLU A 670 -1.34 6.87 -0.29
CA GLU A 670 -2.48 6.13 -0.81
C GLU A 670 -2.05 4.93 -1.63
N ASN A 671 -2.95 3.96 -1.73
CA ASN A 671 -2.92 2.99 -2.80
C ASN A 671 -2.91 3.73 -4.16
N LEU A 672 -1.84 3.59 -4.94
CA LEU A 672 -1.67 4.30 -6.21
C LEU A 672 -2.85 4.07 -7.15
N GLY A 673 -3.38 2.86 -7.25
CA GLY A 673 -4.52 2.54 -8.09
C GLY A 673 -5.75 3.37 -7.70
N LYS A 674 -6.07 3.43 -6.40
CA LYS A 674 -7.18 4.23 -5.88
C LYS A 674 -6.96 5.74 -6.06
N ALA A 675 -5.75 6.22 -5.74
CA ALA A 675 -5.36 7.61 -5.96
C ALA A 675 -5.52 7.99 -7.43
N LEU A 676 -5.12 7.08 -8.34
CA LEU A 676 -5.26 7.30 -9.76
C LEU A 676 -6.74 7.35 -10.19
N LEU A 677 -7.59 6.45 -9.70
CA LEU A 677 -9.00 6.45 -10.06
C LEU A 677 -9.75 7.73 -9.64
N ARG A 678 -9.36 8.34 -8.51
CA ARG A 678 -9.90 9.64 -8.07
C ARG A 678 -9.18 10.87 -8.65
N SER A 679 -8.30 10.67 -9.63
CA SER A 679 -7.54 11.75 -10.30
C SER A 679 -6.55 12.51 -9.41
N ALA A 680 -6.06 11.90 -8.34
CA ALA A 680 -5.10 12.52 -7.43
C ALA A 680 -3.76 12.81 -8.13
N GLU A 681 -3.13 13.92 -7.74
CA GLU A 681 -1.74 14.19 -8.11
C GLU A 681 -0.81 13.32 -7.27
N CYS A 682 -0.03 12.46 -7.90
CA CYS A 682 1.00 11.68 -7.22
C CYS A 682 2.32 12.48 -7.18
N LYS A 683 2.74 12.90 -5.99
CA LYS A 683 3.96 13.67 -5.74
C LYS A 683 5.22 12.79 -5.86
N CYS A 684 5.14 11.55 -5.38
CA CYS A 684 6.19 10.52 -5.50
C CYS A 684 5.64 9.13 -5.10
N LYS A 685 6.45 8.07 -5.22
CA LYS A 685 6.18 6.72 -4.70
C LYS A 685 7.23 6.29 -3.69
N ILE A 686 6.80 5.56 -2.66
CA ILE A 686 7.69 4.83 -1.75
C ILE A 686 7.88 3.43 -2.34
N ILE A 687 9.09 3.14 -2.83
CA ILE A 687 9.36 1.92 -3.59
C ILE A 687 10.14 0.87 -2.81
N GLY A 688 10.77 1.21 -1.70
CA GLY A 688 11.35 0.21 -0.80
C GLY A 688 11.85 0.84 0.50
N HIS A 689 12.05 0.01 1.52
CA HIS A 689 12.55 0.46 2.80
C HIS A 689 13.35 -0.63 3.52
N ALA A 690 14.15 -0.23 4.50
CA ALA A 690 14.80 -1.14 5.44
C ALA A 690 14.97 -0.50 6.80
N THR A 691 14.93 -1.34 7.84
CA THR A 691 15.48 -1.02 9.15
C THR A 691 16.54 -2.05 9.50
N THR A 692 17.58 -1.68 10.25
CA THR A 692 18.60 -2.62 10.75
C THR A 692 19.11 -2.20 12.12
N ALA A 693 19.89 -3.07 12.77
CA ALA A 693 20.60 -2.74 14.01
C ALA A 693 22.11 -2.88 13.88
N ASP A 694 22.88 -1.99 14.52
CA ASP A 694 24.34 -2.11 14.59
C ASP A 694 24.81 -3.22 15.55
N ALA A 695 24.08 -3.47 16.64
CA ALA A 695 24.48 -4.34 17.75
C ALA A 695 25.89 -4.00 18.31
N HIS A 696 26.21 -2.71 18.44
CA HIS A 696 27.56 -2.25 18.76
C HIS A 696 27.66 -1.51 20.11
N HIS A 697 27.06 -0.32 20.21
CA HIS A 697 27.21 0.56 21.37
C HIS A 697 25.95 1.42 21.57
N PRO A 698 25.60 1.81 22.82
CA PRO A 698 24.41 2.63 23.10
C PRO A 698 24.38 4.00 22.40
N THR A 699 25.54 4.61 22.15
CA THR A 699 25.63 5.97 21.55
C THR A 699 26.54 6.08 20.34
N GLN A 700 27.30 5.02 20.01
CA GLN A 700 28.26 5.07 18.92
C GLN A 700 27.84 4.10 17.83
N PRO A 701 27.83 4.53 16.55
CA PRO A 701 27.57 3.62 15.45
C PRO A 701 28.71 2.62 15.30
N ASP A 702 28.48 1.52 14.58
CA ASP A 702 29.56 0.61 14.21
C ASP A 702 30.63 1.38 13.40
N PRO A 703 31.87 1.53 13.91
CA PRO A 703 32.92 2.35 13.27
C PRO A 703 33.39 1.80 11.92
N ARG A 704 32.98 0.57 11.56
CA ARG A 704 33.22 -0.05 10.26
C ARG A 704 32.20 0.36 9.19
N GLY A 705 31.10 1.01 9.58
CA GLY A 705 30.01 1.39 8.68
C GLY A 705 29.17 0.20 8.19
N ASP A 706 29.15 -0.91 8.94
CA ASP A 706 28.47 -2.13 8.49
C ASP A 706 26.94 -2.00 8.54
N GLY A 707 26.36 -1.47 9.62
CA GLY A 707 24.91 -1.24 9.69
C GLY A 707 24.42 -0.21 8.67
N VAL A 708 25.21 0.84 8.43
CA VAL A 708 24.97 1.82 7.35
C VAL A 708 24.90 1.11 6.00
N TYR A 709 25.92 0.31 5.66
CA TYR A 709 25.96 -0.46 4.41
C TYR A 709 24.76 -1.41 4.26
N ARG A 710 24.45 -2.19 5.30
CA ARG A 710 23.33 -3.15 5.27
C ARG A 710 22.00 -2.44 5.09
N THR A 711 21.78 -1.32 5.78
CA THR A 711 20.55 -0.54 5.63
C THR A 711 20.35 -0.03 4.20
N LEU A 712 21.39 0.52 3.57
CA LEU A 712 21.33 0.99 2.18
C LEU A 712 21.13 -0.18 1.19
N ARG A 713 21.89 -1.27 1.39
CA ARG A 713 21.77 -2.51 0.59
C ARG A 713 20.36 -3.07 0.65
N ASP A 714 19.80 -3.21 1.85
CA ASP A 714 18.52 -3.86 2.08
C ASP A 714 17.37 -3.00 1.56
N ALA A 715 17.42 -1.68 1.73
CA ALA A 715 16.40 -0.78 1.16
C ALA A 715 16.44 -0.76 -0.38
N ALA A 716 17.63 -0.76 -0.98
CA ALA A 716 17.77 -0.86 -2.43
C ALA A 716 17.28 -2.22 -2.97
N ALA A 717 17.58 -3.32 -2.27
CA ALA A 717 17.08 -4.65 -2.60
C ALA A 717 15.55 -4.74 -2.48
N ASP A 718 14.97 -4.15 -1.44
CA ASP A 718 13.52 -4.06 -1.24
C ASP A 718 12.84 -3.29 -2.38
N ALA A 719 13.48 -2.23 -2.88
CA ALA A 719 13.04 -1.45 -4.03
C ALA A 719 13.33 -2.09 -5.39
N GLY A 720 14.12 -3.17 -5.45
CA GLY A 720 14.54 -3.80 -6.71
C GLY A 720 15.42 -2.89 -7.57
N VAL A 721 16.24 -2.03 -6.96
CA VAL A 721 17.15 -1.09 -7.65
C VAL A 721 18.62 -1.34 -7.26
N SER A 722 19.53 -0.94 -8.14
CA SER A 722 20.97 -0.92 -7.88
C SER A 722 21.45 0.47 -7.47
N ALA A 723 22.67 0.58 -6.95
CA ALA A 723 23.27 1.87 -6.62
C ALA A 723 23.33 2.83 -7.83
N GLY A 724 23.52 2.30 -9.04
CA GLY A 724 23.62 3.10 -10.28
C GLY A 724 22.29 3.71 -10.73
N ASP A 725 21.16 3.20 -10.25
CA ASP A 725 19.83 3.75 -10.56
C ASP A 725 19.53 5.01 -9.75
N LEU A 726 20.25 5.23 -8.64
CA LEU A 726 20.00 6.32 -7.71
C LEU A 726 20.54 7.65 -8.25
N GLY A 727 19.69 8.67 -8.22
CA GLY A 727 20.05 10.05 -8.56
C GLY A 727 20.99 10.69 -7.54
N CYS A 728 20.74 10.42 -6.25
CA CYS A 728 21.54 10.85 -5.11
C CYS A 728 21.32 9.94 -3.89
N ILE A 729 22.22 10.06 -2.90
CA ILE A 729 22.00 9.59 -1.53
C ILE A 729 21.78 10.82 -0.65
N ASN A 730 20.61 10.88 -0.01
CA ASN A 730 20.36 11.81 1.08
C ASN A 730 20.82 11.16 2.39
N ALA A 731 22.00 11.58 2.81
CA ALA A 731 22.69 11.08 3.99
C ALA A 731 22.07 11.61 5.28
N HIS A 732 22.21 10.82 6.34
CA HIS A 732 21.97 11.26 7.69
C HIS A 732 22.88 12.45 8.02
N GLY A 733 24.20 12.36 7.82
CA GLY A 733 25.11 13.50 7.88
C GLY A 733 24.93 14.39 9.12
N SER A 734 24.98 13.81 10.32
CA SER A 734 24.75 14.57 11.56
C SER A 734 25.83 15.60 11.87
N GLY A 735 26.95 15.62 11.13
CA GLY A 735 28.09 16.49 11.42
C GLY A 735 28.97 15.97 12.56
N THR A 736 28.49 14.99 13.32
CA THR A 736 29.23 14.41 14.45
C THR A 736 30.38 13.54 13.96
N SER A 737 31.49 13.57 14.70
CA SER A 737 32.74 12.87 14.35
C SER A 737 32.54 11.37 14.11
N ALA A 738 31.82 10.69 15.00
CA ALA A 738 31.64 9.24 14.95
C ALA A 738 30.68 8.82 13.83
N ASN A 739 29.54 9.50 13.70
CA ASN A 739 28.55 9.20 12.66
C ASN A 739 29.11 9.41 11.27
N ASP A 740 29.64 10.60 10.96
CA ASP A 740 30.03 10.94 9.60
C ASP A 740 31.15 10.01 9.08
N ARG A 741 32.03 9.54 9.98
CA ARG A 741 33.03 8.51 9.65
C ARG A 741 32.41 7.13 9.38
N ALA A 742 31.49 6.66 10.21
CA ALA A 742 30.84 5.37 10.01
C ALA A 742 29.95 5.38 8.75
N GLU A 743 29.18 6.44 8.59
CA GLU A 743 28.29 6.68 7.46
C GLU A 743 29.04 6.79 6.14
N SER A 744 30.12 7.57 6.09
CA SER A 744 30.92 7.70 4.86
C SER A 744 31.54 6.37 4.42
N LYS A 745 32.00 5.53 5.37
CA LYS A 745 32.49 4.17 5.06
C LYS A 745 31.39 3.26 4.54
N GLY A 746 30.22 3.27 5.18
CA GLY A 746 29.09 2.45 4.76
C GLY A 746 28.56 2.86 3.37
N ILE A 747 28.46 4.17 3.11
CA ILE A 747 28.12 4.71 1.79
C ILE A 747 29.16 4.31 0.75
N LYS A 748 30.47 4.48 1.02
CA LYS A 748 31.52 4.06 0.09
C LYS A 748 31.46 2.56 -0.21
N LYS A 749 31.18 1.72 0.80
CA LYS A 749 30.99 0.28 0.63
C LYS A 749 29.75 -0.06 -0.22
N PHE A 750 28.66 0.68 -0.06
CA PHE A 750 27.43 0.50 -0.85
C PHE A 750 27.61 0.93 -2.31
N LEU A 751 28.25 2.09 -2.54
CA LEU A 751 28.46 2.64 -3.88
C LEU A 751 29.53 1.87 -4.67
N GLY A 752 30.55 1.34 -4.00
CA GLY A 752 31.74 0.80 -4.67
C GLY A 752 32.41 1.87 -5.52
N GLU A 753 32.47 1.64 -6.83
CA GLU A 753 33.01 2.57 -7.83
C GLU A 753 31.93 3.46 -8.49
N THR A 754 30.66 3.28 -8.11
CA THR A 754 29.54 4.05 -8.69
C THR A 754 29.56 5.49 -8.17
N ALA A 755 29.59 6.46 -9.09
CA ALA A 755 29.59 7.88 -8.75
C ALA A 755 28.15 8.41 -8.57
N VAL A 756 27.63 8.33 -7.34
CA VAL A 756 26.34 8.92 -6.94
C VAL A 756 26.59 10.09 -5.98
N PRO A 757 26.00 11.29 -6.20
CA PRO A 757 26.19 12.41 -5.30
C PRO A 757 25.56 12.14 -3.93
N VAL A 758 26.24 12.56 -2.87
CA VAL A 758 25.78 12.45 -1.49
C VAL A 758 25.51 13.85 -0.96
N THR A 759 24.35 14.08 -0.36
CA THR A 759 23.95 15.37 0.21
C THR A 759 23.32 15.18 1.58
N SER A 760 23.32 16.22 2.42
CA SER A 760 22.64 16.20 3.72
C SER A 760 21.94 17.52 3.97
N THR A 761 20.61 17.47 4.07
CA THR A 761 19.79 18.66 4.30
C THR A 761 19.85 19.15 5.76
N LYS A 762 20.49 18.42 6.69
CA LYS A 762 20.77 18.91 8.05
C LYS A 762 21.62 20.17 8.06
N SER A 763 22.41 20.40 7.00
CA SER A 763 23.14 21.67 6.84
C SER A 763 22.20 22.88 6.72
N TYR A 764 20.93 22.69 6.39
CA TYR A 764 19.95 23.77 6.29
C TYR A 764 19.12 23.90 7.57
N MET A 765 18.62 22.79 8.08
CA MET A 765 17.59 22.75 9.12
C MET A 765 18.07 22.23 10.47
N GLY A 766 19.36 21.96 10.63
CA GLY A 766 19.87 21.27 11.82
C GLY A 766 19.31 19.85 11.94
N HIS A 767 19.40 19.28 13.13
CA HIS A 767 18.90 17.95 13.43
C HIS A 767 17.56 18.00 14.16
N CYS A 768 16.46 17.87 13.42
CA CYS A 768 15.08 17.90 13.92
C CYS A 768 14.63 16.57 14.58
N MET A 769 15.56 15.84 15.22
CA MET A 769 15.30 14.60 15.97
C MET A 769 14.45 13.59 15.17
N GLY A 770 13.34 13.09 15.73
CA GLY A 770 12.44 12.10 15.13
C GLY A 770 11.69 12.61 13.90
N ALA A 771 11.51 13.93 13.73
CA ALA A 771 10.95 14.54 12.51
C ALA A 771 11.93 14.61 11.34
N THR A 772 13.23 14.44 11.61
CA THR A 772 14.32 14.57 10.62
C THR A 772 14.06 13.75 9.36
N GLY A 773 13.81 12.45 9.49
CA GLY A 773 13.72 11.53 8.34
C GLY A 773 12.73 11.98 7.25
N ILE A 774 11.51 12.34 7.65
CA ILE A 774 10.49 12.80 6.72
C ILE A 774 10.72 14.22 6.19
N LEU A 775 11.28 15.13 7.00
CA LEU A 775 11.66 16.47 6.54
C LEU A 775 12.72 16.40 5.44
N GLU A 776 13.73 15.55 5.61
CA GLU A 776 14.80 15.36 4.64
C GLU A 776 14.31 14.67 3.37
N ALA A 777 13.51 13.62 3.52
CA ALA A 777 12.85 12.96 2.39
C ALA A 777 11.98 13.94 1.61
N THR A 778 11.24 14.82 2.30
CA THR A 778 10.42 15.87 1.68
C THR A 778 11.29 16.85 0.88
N CYS A 779 12.40 17.34 1.44
CA CYS A 779 13.32 18.22 0.73
C CYS A 779 13.84 17.59 -0.57
N GLN A 780 14.13 16.29 -0.55
CA GLN A 780 14.61 15.57 -1.73
C GLN A 780 13.51 15.25 -2.74
N VAL A 781 12.27 14.99 -2.31
CA VAL A 781 11.11 14.90 -3.21
C VAL A 781 10.92 16.21 -3.97
N LEU A 782 10.93 17.34 -3.24
CA LEU A 782 10.80 18.67 -3.85
C LEU A 782 11.95 18.97 -4.82
N SER A 783 13.18 18.55 -4.46
CA SER A 783 14.36 18.76 -5.31
C SER A 783 14.37 17.88 -6.56
N MET A 784 14.01 16.59 -6.41
CA MET A 784 13.87 15.62 -7.51
C MET A 784 12.81 16.07 -8.53
N ASN A 785 11.68 16.58 -8.05
CA ASN A 785 10.61 17.09 -8.90
C ASN A 785 10.97 18.44 -9.55
N ALA A 786 11.95 19.15 -9.01
CA ALA A 786 12.55 20.35 -9.59
C ALA A 786 13.87 20.07 -10.36
N ASP A 787 14.18 18.80 -10.64
CA ASP A 787 15.35 18.34 -11.40
C ASP A 787 16.71 18.89 -10.89
N PHE A 788 16.91 18.91 -9.56
CA PHE A 788 18.20 19.23 -8.96
C PHE A 788 18.46 18.46 -7.66
N VAL A 789 19.74 18.38 -7.25
CA VAL A 789 20.17 17.87 -5.94
C VAL A 789 20.71 19.06 -5.13
N PRO A 790 20.20 19.33 -3.91
CA PRO A 790 20.66 20.44 -3.11
C PRO A 790 22.10 20.18 -2.60
N PRO A 791 22.96 21.21 -2.50
CA PRO A 791 24.28 21.06 -1.92
C PRO A 791 24.18 20.86 -0.41
N THR A 792 25.20 20.25 0.19
CA THR A 792 25.45 20.33 1.62
C THR A 792 26.15 21.65 1.92
N LEU A 793 25.47 22.56 2.63
CA LEU A 793 26.03 23.87 2.98
C LEU A 793 27.30 23.71 3.83
N ARG A 794 28.24 24.63 3.63
CA ARG A 794 29.53 24.70 4.35
C ARG A 794 30.44 23.48 4.14
N ASN A 795 30.21 22.70 3.10
CA ASN A 795 31.17 21.66 2.72
C ASN A 795 32.42 22.31 2.09
N SER A 796 33.50 22.39 2.87
CA SER A 796 34.81 22.90 2.44
C SER A 796 35.76 21.79 1.98
N GLY A 797 35.26 20.56 1.89
CA GLY A 797 36.04 19.36 1.56
C GLY A 797 35.86 18.26 2.60
N ARG A 798 36.35 17.06 2.23
CA ARG A 798 36.26 15.84 3.03
C ARG A 798 37.02 15.97 4.35
N ARG A 799 36.33 15.79 5.48
CA ARG A 799 36.93 15.68 6.82
C ARG A 799 37.83 14.43 6.90
N ALA A 800 38.93 14.53 7.64
CA ALA A 800 39.82 13.40 7.90
C ALA A 800 39.04 12.19 8.49
N GLY A 801 39.29 11.00 7.93
CA GLY A 801 38.62 9.75 8.32
C GLY A 801 37.26 9.50 7.67
N CYS A 802 36.70 10.46 6.93
CA CYS A 802 35.55 10.20 6.07
C CYS A 802 36.00 9.67 4.71
N GLU A 803 35.30 8.71 4.11
CA GLU A 803 35.65 8.11 2.81
C GLU A 803 35.02 8.81 1.59
N ILE A 804 34.03 9.67 1.84
CA ILE A 804 33.31 10.45 0.81
C ILE A 804 33.34 11.93 1.16
N SER A 805 33.12 12.80 0.17
CA SER A 805 32.74 14.20 0.39
C SER A 805 31.29 14.38 -0.03
N ALA A 806 30.56 15.21 0.70
CA ALA A 806 29.22 15.60 0.27
C ALA A 806 29.27 16.52 -0.96
N LEU A 807 28.12 16.81 -1.54
CA LEU A 807 27.98 17.75 -2.64
C LEU A 807 28.20 19.19 -2.11
N ALA A 808 29.13 19.95 -2.69
CA ALA A 808 29.43 21.33 -2.26
C ALA A 808 28.59 22.39 -3.00
N GLU A 809 28.25 22.12 -4.26
CA GLU A 809 27.52 23.03 -5.15
C GLU A 809 26.25 22.36 -5.67
N PRO A 810 25.16 23.11 -5.92
CA PRO A 810 23.91 22.53 -6.42
C PRO A 810 24.15 21.80 -7.75
N LEU A 811 23.56 20.62 -7.88
CA LEU A 811 23.67 19.81 -9.10
C LEU A 811 22.33 19.79 -9.84
N HIS A 812 22.24 20.49 -10.97
CA HIS A 812 21.09 20.40 -11.87
C HIS A 812 21.14 19.08 -12.64
N LYS A 813 20.22 18.16 -12.34
CA LYS A 813 20.19 16.81 -12.89
C LYS A 813 18.77 16.27 -12.83
N LYS A 814 18.31 15.67 -13.93
CA LYS A 814 17.12 14.83 -13.95
C LYS A 814 17.44 13.46 -13.38
N TYR A 815 16.65 12.99 -12.43
CA TYR A 815 16.71 11.64 -11.89
C TYR A 815 15.33 11.17 -11.45
N ASP A 816 15.14 9.85 -11.43
CA ASP A 816 13.82 9.26 -11.18
C ASP A 816 13.67 8.67 -9.77
N CYS A 817 14.77 8.40 -9.06
CA CYS A 817 14.71 7.90 -7.68
C CYS A 817 15.94 8.28 -6.83
N PHE A 818 15.79 8.25 -5.51
CA PHE A 818 16.85 8.47 -4.53
C PHE A 818 16.64 7.60 -3.29
N ILE A 819 17.69 7.48 -2.46
CA ILE A 819 17.62 6.86 -1.13
C ILE A 819 17.84 7.91 -0.04
N SER A 820 17.04 7.87 1.02
CA SER A 820 17.19 8.70 2.22
C SER A 820 17.40 7.79 3.42
N ALA A 821 18.43 8.05 4.22
CA ALA A 821 18.80 7.18 5.35
C ALA A 821 19.10 7.96 6.63
N ASN A 822 18.75 7.35 7.78
CA ASN A 822 18.92 7.93 9.10
C ASN A 822 19.43 6.88 10.09
N TYR A 823 20.39 7.25 10.93
CA TYR A 823 21.07 6.37 11.88
C TYR A 823 20.93 6.96 13.29
N ALA A 824 20.40 6.19 14.22
CA ALA A 824 20.10 6.67 15.57
C ALA A 824 21.01 6.07 16.64
N PHE A 825 21.04 6.70 17.82
CA PHE A 825 21.56 6.07 19.04
C PHE A 825 20.88 4.73 19.30
N GLY A 826 21.52 3.85 20.05
CA GLY A 826 21.12 2.44 20.18
C GLY A 826 21.43 1.60 18.93
N GLY A 827 21.92 2.22 17.85
CA GLY A 827 22.25 1.54 16.61
C GLY A 827 21.02 1.22 15.76
N ASN A 828 19.91 1.95 15.91
CA ASN A 828 18.70 1.77 15.10
C ASN A 828 18.81 2.55 13.78
N ASN A 829 18.87 1.82 12.67
CA ASN A 829 19.08 2.39 11.35
C ASN A 829 17.81 2.24 10.50
N ALA A 830 17.51 3.23 9.66
CA ALA A 830 16.43 3.14 8.67
C ALA A 830 16.81 3.81 7.35
N ALA A 831 16.29 3.29 6.24
CA ALA A 831 16.37 3.93 4.93
C ALA A 831 15.10 3.68 4.12
N VAL A 832 14.76 4.64 3.25
CA VAL A 832 13.66 4.56 2.29
C VAL A 832 14.14 4.95 0.90
N VAL A 833 13.62 4.27 -0.12
CA VAL A 833 13.83 4.55 -1.53
C VAL A 833 12.57 5.18 -2.10
N ILE A 834 12.70 6.37 -2.64
CA ILE A 834 11.59 7.18 -3.16
C ILE A 834 11.82 7.45 -4.64
N SER A 835 10.75 7.43 -5.42
CA SER A 835 10.82 7.63 -6.88
C SER A 835 9.73 8.55 -7.40
N LYS A 836 9.91 9.04 -8.63
CA LYS A 836 8.85 9.69 -9.41
C LYS A 836 7.72 8.70 -9.69
N ARG A 837 6.52 9.22 -9.92
CA ARG A 837 5.30 8.41 -10.06
C ARG A 837 5.38 7.32 -11.14
N ASP A 838 6.11 7.60 -12.22
CA ASP A 838 6.22 6.77 -13.43
C ASP A 838 7.42 5.81 -13.41
N PHE A 839 8.21 5.81 -12.33
CA PHE A 839 9.30 4.86 -12.15
C PHE A 839 8.75 3.45 -11.92
N ILE A 840 9.22 2.47 -12.70
CA ILE A 840 8.78 1.07 -12.57
C ILE A 840 9.82 0.32 -11.75
N SER A 841 9.44 -0.17 -10.58
CA SER A 841 10.29 -1.01 -9.71
C SER A 841 9.88 -2.49 -9.81
N LYS A 842 10.85 -3.39 -9.69
CA LYS A 842 10.62 -4.85 -9.63
C LYS A 842 10.87 -5.34 -8.21
N LYS A 843 9.87 -5.19 -7.35
CA LYS A 843 10.00 -5.55 -5.94
C LYS A 843 10.11 -7.07 -5.73
N PRO A 844 10.76 -7.51 -4.64
CA PRO A 844 10.74 -8.91 -4.23
C PRO A 844 9.31 -9.42 -3.97
N ALA A 845 9.07 -10.71 -4.21
CA ALA A 845 7.80 -11.34 -3.90
C ALA A 845 7.55 -11.39 -2.39
N ARG A 846 6.33 -11.03 -1.97
CA ARG A 846 5.85 -11.08 -0.58
C ARG A 846 4.94 -12.28 -0.36
N ASP A 847 4.80 -12.70 0.88
CA ASP A 847 3.98 -13.85 1.29
C ASP A 847 3.07 -13.48 2.46
N TYR A 848 2.09 -12.60 2.18
CA TYR A 848 1.12 -12.14 3.19
C TYR A 848 0.21 -13.26 3.73
N GLY A 849 0.20 -14.43 3.08
CA GLY A 849 -0.53 -15.62 3.52
C GLY A 849 0.28 -16.57 4.42
N ALA A 850 1.56 -16.30 4.67
CA ALA A 850 2.38 -17.17 5.51
C ALA A 850 1.82 -17.28 6.94
N GLU A 851 1.67 -18.53 7.41
CA GLU A 851 1.38 -18.84 8.81
C GLU A 851 2.62 -18.57 9.67
N ILE A 852 2.45 -17.83 10.76
CA ILE A 852 3.53 -17.44 11.67
C ILE A 852 3.37 -18.18 13.00
N ALA A 853 4.34 -19.01 13.33
CA ALA A 853 4.38 -19.79 14.55
C ALA A 853 5.09 -19.02 15.69
N ILE A 854 4.59 -19.17 16.91
CA ILE A 854 5.28 -18.78 18.14
C ILE A 854 6.12 -19.98 18.57
N THR A 855 7.45 -19.82 18.54
CA THR A 855 8.40 -20.92 18.82
C THR A 855 9.17 -20.74 20.11
N GLY A 856 9.16 -19.55 20.70
CA GLY A 856 9.83 -19.27 21.96
C GLY A 856 9.07 -18.25 22.80
N LEU A 857 9.12 -18.43 24.11
CA LEU A 857 8.44 -17.58 25.09
C LEU A 857 9.42 -17.21 26.22
N GLY A 858 9.36 -15.97 26.69
CA GLY A 858 10.14 -15.49 27.83
C GLY A 858 9.40 -14.41 28.60
N VAL A 859 9.50 -14.43 29.93
CA VAL A 859 8.84 -13.47 30.82
C VAL A 859 9.76 -13.11 31.99
N VAL A 860 9.70 -11.85 32.40
CA VAL A 860 10.24 -11.31 33.65
C VAL A 860 9.12 -10.48 34.26
N SER A 861 8.62 -10.88 35.42
CA SER A 861 7.52 -10.21 36.10
C SER A 861 7.77 -10.14 37.61
N PRO A 862 6.91 -9.45 38.36
CA PRO A 862 6.93 -9.45 39.82
C PRO A 862 6.77 -10.84 40.45
N LEU A 863 6.17 -11.80 39.74
CA LEU A 863 5.99 -13.19 40.21
C LEU A 863 7.23 -14.06 40.00
N GLY A 864 8.12 -13.71 39.06
CA GLY A 864 9.30 -14.51 38.76
C GLY A 864 9.98 -14.14 37.44
N THR A 865 11.12 -14.78 37.18
CA THR A 865 11.99 -14.51 36.01
C THR A 865 11.93 -15.59 34.93
N THR A 866 11.10 -16.61 35.13
CA THR A 866 10.84 -17.69 34.17
C THR A 866 9.35 -17.99 34.07
N LEU A 867 8.90 -18.57 32.96
CA LEU A 867 7.50 -18.96 32.79
C LEU A 867 7.05 -20.01 33.81
N ALA A 868 7.93 -20.93 34.19
CA ALA A 868 7.63 -21.94 35.20
C ALA A 868 7.32 -21.29 36.56
N GLU A 869 8.19 -20.38 37.03
CA GLU A 869 7.98 -19.63 38.29
C GLU A 869 6.68 -18.81 38.25
N ASN A 870 6.41 -18.15 37.13
CA ASN A 870 5.21 -17.30 36.96
C ASN A 870 3.94 -18.15 37.00
N VAL A 871 3.88 -19.24 36.23
CA VAL A 871 2.72 -20.13 36.17
C VAL A 871 2.50 -20.86 37.49
N GLU A 872 3.56 -21.29 38.18
CA GLU A 872 3.47 -21.89 39.51
C GLU A 872 2.86 -20.90 40.52
N ALA A 873 3.38 -19.66 40.56
CA ALA A 873 2.84 -18.61 41.43
C ALA A 873 1.37 -18.29 41.12
N LEU A 874 0.98 -18.23 39.84
CA LEU A 874 -0.40 -18.02 39.42
C LEU A 874 -1.32 -19.18 39.84
N ALA A 875 -0.87 -20.43 39.69
CA ALA A 875 -1.61 -21.62 40.08
C ALA A 875 -1.86 -21.67 41.60
N GLU A 876 -0.91 -21.18 42.41
CA GLU A 876 -1.03 -21.05 43.86
C GLU A 876 -1.90 -19.85 44.31
N GLY A 877 -2.29 -18.97 43.38
CA GLY A 877 -3.07 -17.76 43.68
C GLY A 877 -2.25 -16.62 44.29
N SER A 878 -0.92 -16.67 44.14
CA SER A 878 0.01 -15.64 44.64
C SER A 878 -0.25 -14.28 44.02
N CYS A 879 -0.02 -13.21 44.79
CA CYS A 879 -0.12 -11.82 44.33
C CYS A 879 1.15 -11.07 44.75
N ALA A 880 1.80 -10.44 43.78
CA ALA A 880 3.02 -9.65 43.98
C ALA A 880 2.74 -8.14 44.18
N VAL A 881 1.47 -7.71 44.09
CA VAL A 881 1.07 -6.35 44.44
C VAL A 881 1.31 -6.11 45.92
N SER A 882 2.24 -5.21 46.21
CA SER A 882 2.67 -4.91 47.58
C SER A 882 3.09 -3.45 47.69
N LYS A 883 3.37 -2.99 48.92
CA LYS A 883 3.88 -1.64 49.15
C LYS A 883 5.24 -1.50 48.49
N ILE A 884 5.42 -0.46 47.68
CA ILE A 884 6.68 -0.20 46.97
C ILE A 884 7.78 0.12 47.99
N GLY A 885 8.76 -0.78 48.11
CA GLY A 885 9.90 -0.64 49.01
C GLY A 885 11.22 -0.24 48.35
N ARG A 886 11.30 -0.22 47.01
CA ARG A 886 12.54 0.08 46.25
C ARG A 886 12.93 1.57 46.29
N PHE A 887 11.95 2.44 46.45
CA PHE A 887 12.11 3.89 46.55
C PHE A 887 10.97 4.45 47.42
N GLU A 888 11.11 5.69 47.88
CA GLU A 888 10.08 6.35 48.71
C GLU A 888 8.77 6.49 47.92
N CYS A 889 7.77 5.71 48.28
CA CYS A 889 6.45 5.70 47.66
C CYS A 889 5.40 5.25 48.68
N ALA A 890 4.26 5.95 48.74
CA ALA A 890 3.15 5.59 49.61
C ALA A 890 2.17 4.58 48.97
N HIS A 891 2.32 4.31 47.67
CA HIS A 891 1.37 3.52 46.87
C HIS A 891 1.81 2.06 46.70
N MET A 892 0.85 1.22 46.32
CA MET A 892 1.11 -0.18 45.96
C MET A 892 1.62 -0.31 44.52
N GLY A 893 2.31 -1.41 44.24
CA GLY A 893 2.73 -1.77 42.88
C GLY A 893 3.31 -3.18 42.81
N GLY A 894 3.42 -3.73 41.61
CA GLY A 894 4.11 -4.99 41.35
C GLY A 894 5.53 -4.75 40.86
N LEU A 895 6.51 -5.00 41.72
CA LEU A 895 7.93 -4.81 41.39
C LEU A 895 8.61 -6.13 41.05
N VAL A 896 9.45 -6.11 40.02
CA VAL A 896 10.38 -7.22 39.76
C VAL A 896 11.39 -7.24 40.90
N PRO A 897 11.58 -8.38 41.59
CA PRO A 897 12.58 -8.49 42.65
C PRO A 897 13.98 -8.08 42.16
N PRO A 898 14.83 -7.48 43.00
CA PRO A 898 16.18 -7.07 42.60
C PRO A 898 16.97 -8.21 41.95
N LEU A 899 17.35 -8.01 40.68
CA LEU A 899 18.11 -8.99 39.90
C LEU A 899 19.61 -8.69 40.00
N ASN A 900 20.43 -9.73 40.18
CA ASN A 900 21.88 -9.61 40.18
C ASN A 900 22.45 -9.92 38.78
N PRO A 901 22.91 -8.92 38.00
CA PRO A 901 23.35 -9.12 36.62
C PRO A 901 24.44 -10.18 36.45
N ARG A 902 25.28 -10.39 37.47
CA ARG A 902 26.40 -11.35 37.43
C ARG A 902 25.97 -12.82 37.48
N THR A 903 24.74 -13.09 37.91
CA THR A 903 24.24 -14.45 38.15
C THR A 903 23.07 -14.86 37.25
N LEU A 904 22.51 -13.94 36.45
CA LEU A 904 21.33 -14.20 35.62
C LEU A 904 21.60 -15.21 34.48
N ASP A 905 22.57 -14.90 33.63
CA ASP A 905 23.02 -15.77 32.54
C ASP A 905 24.47 -15.39 32.16
N ARG A 906 25.41 -16.31 32.37
CA ARG A 906 26.84 -16.06 32.10
C ARG A 906 27.17 -15.90 30.61
N ARG A 907 26.22 -16.22 29.72
CA ARG A 907 26.39 -16.10 28.26
C ARG A 907 26.09 -14.69 27.74
N VAL A 908 25.56 -13.79 28.59
CA VAL A 908 25.11 -12.44 28.21
C VAL A 908 25.79 -11.40 29.10
N ASP A 909 26.24 -10.30 28.50
CA ASP A 909 26.76 -9.15 29.24
C ASP A 909 25.63 -8.16 29.57
N PHE A 910 25.22 -8.16 30.83
CA PHE A 910 24.21 -7.24 31.38
C PHE A 910 24.81 -5.94 31.95
N SER A 911 26.12 -5.72 31.80
CA SER A 911 26.79 -4.58 32.42
C SER A 911 26.33 -3.25 31.82
N GLY A 912 26.00 -2.28 32.68
CA GLY A 912 25.59 -0.93 32.28
C GLY A 912 24.12 -0.77 31.87
N MET A 913 23.33 -1.86 31.92
CA MET A 913 21.90 -1.80 31.67
C MET A 913 21.13 -1.21 32.86
N ASN A 914 20.11 -0.40 32.58
CA ASN A 914 19.04 -0.08 33.53
C ASN A 914 18.06 -1.26 33.67
N ASN A 915 17.07 -1.14 34.54
CA ASN A 915 16.16 -2.25 34.87
C ASN A 915 15.36 -2.69 33.63
N ILE A 916 14.73 -1.78 32.89
CA ILE A 916 13.95 -2.10 31.69
C ILE A 916 14.79 -2.83 30.62
N SER A 917 16.05 -2.41 30.40
CA SER A 917 16.96 -3.08 29.45
C SER A 917 17.39 -4.46 29.95
N LEU A 918 17.59 -4.61 31.25
CA LEU A 918 17.92 -5.90 31.88
C LEU A 918 16.74 -6.87 31.77
N TYR A 919 15.52 -6.44 32.09
CA TYR A 919 14.30 -7.26 31.99
C TYR A 919 14.08 -7.72 30.54
N SER A 920 14.15 -6.77 29.59
CA SER A 920 13.96 -7.04 28.17
C SER A 920 15.00 -8.02 27.62
N THR A 921 16.28 -7.82 27.96
CA THR A 921 17.37 -8.69 27.51
C THR A 921 17.20 -10.09 28.06
N LEU A 922 16.84 -10.24 29.34
CA LEU A 922 16.61 -11.54 29.95
C LEU A 922 15.40 -12.25 29.31
N ALA A 923 14.27 -11.56 29.15
CA ALA A 923 13.08 -12.12 28.51
C ALA A 923 13.36 -12.57 27.07
N ALA A 924 13.99 -11.71 26.26
CA ALA A 924 14.39 -12.03 24.88
C ALA A 924 15.34 -13.23 24.81
N LYS A 925 16.34 -13.27 25.71
CA LYS A 925 17.30 -14.38 25.79
C LYS A 925 16.61 -15.71 26.09
N ARG A 926 15.66 -15.73 27.02
CA ARG A 926 14.88 -16.92 27.39
C ARG A 926 13.98 -17.37 26.25
N ALA A 927 13.32 -16.44 25.57
CA ALA A 927 12.50 -16.75 24.40
C ALA A 927 13.33 -17.38 23.27
N LEU A 928 14.53 -16.85 22.98
CA LEU A 928 15.45 -17.42 21.99
C LEU A 928 15.98 -18.81 22.37
N ASP A 929 16.30 -19.03 23.65
CA ASP A 929 16.66 -20.37 24.15
C ASP A 929 15.49 -21.34 23.96
N GLY A 930 14.27 -20.94 24.32
CA GLY A 930 13.06 -21.76 24.15
C GLY A 930 12.78 -22.10 22.69
N ALA A 931 13.08 -21.18 21.77
CA ALA A 931 12.98 -21.43 20.33
C ALA A 931 14.09 -22.34 19.78
N GLY A 932 15.15 -22.63 20.55
CA GLY A 932 16.33 -23.32 20.04
C GLY A 932 17.09 -22.52 18.97
N ALA A 933 17.02 -21.18 19.03
CA ALA A 933 17.64 -20.31 18.04
C ALA A 933 19.15 -20.17 18.29
N ALA A 934 19.96 -20.89 17.52
CA ALA A 934 21.43 -20.74 17.57
C ALA A 934 21.86 -19.43 16.87
N LEU A 935 22.30 -18.45 17.65
CA LEU A 935 22.83 -17.18 17.15
C LEU A 935 24.20 -17.39 16.49
N SER A 936 24.36 -16.87 15.28
CA SER A 936 25.63 -16.85 14.55
C SER A 936 25.68 -15.61 13.68
N ARG A 937 26.87 -15.23 13.19
CA ARG A 937 27.04 -14.03 12.36
C ARG A 937 26.16 -14.02 11.10
N SER A 938 25.92 -15.17 10.47
CA SER A 938 25.06 -15.26 9.27
C SER A 938 23.57 -15.22 9.60
N LYS A 939 23.18 -15.54 10.85
CA LYS A 939 21.79 -15.52 11.31
C LYS A 939 21.40 -14.18 11.95
N SER A 940 22.35 -13.44 12.52
CA SER A 940 22.04 -12.20 13.22
C SER A 940 21.43 -11.13 12.34
N GLU A 941 21.82 -11.02 11.06
CA GLU A 941 21.21 -10.11 10.08
C GLU A 941 19.77 -10.52 9.72
N LYS A 942 19.38 -11.76 10.00
CA LYS A 942 18.08 -12.34 9.63
C LYS A 942 17.11 -12.46 10.79
N ILE A 943 17.48 -12.00 11.97
CA ILE A 943 16.62 -11.96 13.16
C ILE A 943 16.21 -10.51 13.38
N ALA A 944 14.90 -10.27 13.41
CA ALA A 944 14.33 -8.96 13.72
C ALA A 944 14.14 -8.77 15.23
N ILE A 945 14.17 -7.52 15.67
CA ILE A 945 13.73 -7.06 16.99
C ILE A 945 12.57 -6.08 16.79
N THR A 946 11.48 -6.33 17.50
CA THR A 946 10.38 -5.39 17.61
C THR A 946 10.12 -5.15 19.10
N ALA A 947 10.33 -3.93 19.56
CA ALA A 947 10.09 -3.54 20.94
C ALA A 947 8.81 -2.71 21.06
N ALA A 948 8.00 -2.93 22.09
CA ALA A 948 6.92 -2.05 22.49
C ALA A 948 7.14 -1.50 23.90
N ILE A 949 7.04 -0.17 24.04
CA ILE A 949 7.34 0.55 25.28
C ILE A 949 6.29 1.65 25.46
N SER A 950 5.59 1.66 26.59
CA SER A 950 4.61 2.70 26.92
C SER A 950 5.30 3.82 27.67
N ARG A 951 6.19 3.43 28.59
CA ARG A 951 7.04 4.32 29.38
C ARG A 951 8.49 3.92 29.22
N GLY A 952 9.31 4.89 28.85
CA GLY A 952 10.75 4.71 28.69
C GLY A 952 11.44 4.40 30.00
N SER A 953 12.78 4.37 29.97
CA SER A 953 13.52 4.24 31.21
C SER A 953 13.48 5.51 32.05
N SER A 954 13.87 5.40 33.31
CA SER A 954 13.92 6.52 34.25
C SER A 954 14.80 7.65 33.74
N GLU A 955 14.15 8.75 33.39
CA GLU A 955 14.80 10.01 32.99
C GLU A 955 15.19 10.89 34.18
N SER A 956 14.81 10.50 35.41
CA SER A 956 14.85 11.39 36.57
C SER A 956 16.23 11.92 36.87
N ARG A 957 17.29 11.10 36.78
CA ARG A 957 18.65 11.57 37.02
C ARG A 957 19.06 12.67 36.03
N HIS A 958 18.68 12.53 34.76
CA HIS A 958 18.99 13.53 33.74
C HIS A 958 18.19 14.82 33.98
N MET A 959 16.88 14.70 34.17
CA MET A 959 15.99 15.84 34.36
C MET A 959 16.30 16.59 35.67
N ASP A 960 16.54 15.89 36.77
CA ASP A 960 16.94 16.49 38.04
C ASP A 960 18.26 17.26 37.90
N ALA A 961 19.25 16.74 37.16
CA ALA A 961 20.51 17.44 36.92
C ALA A 961 20.31 18.76 36.14
N VAL A 962 19.39 18.77 35.17
CA VAL A 962 19.08 19.95 34.35
C VAL A 962 18.31 21.01 35.16
N PHE A 963 17.31 20.62 35.94
CA PHE A 963 16.39 21.57 36.57
C PHE A 963 16.78 21.99 37.99
N SER A 964 17.60 21.20 38.71
CA SER A 964 18.08 21.56 40.05
C SER A 964 19.24 22.56 40.08
N ASN A 965 19.85 22.85 38.93
CA ASN A 965 21.08 23.65 38.83
C ASN A 965 20.94 24.79 37.81
N PRO A 966 21.32 26.04 38.14
CA PRO A 966 21.31 27.16 37.19
C PRO A 966 22.20 26.94 35.94
N ASP A 967 23.24 26.11 36.01
CA ASP A 967 24.10 25.77 34.87
C ASP A 967 23.43 24.80 33.86
N ARG A 968 22.23 24.29 34.16
CA ARG A 968 21.45 23.38 33.31
C ARG A 968 22.24 22.17 32.77
N ARG A 969 23.10 21.57 33.61
CA ARG A 969 23.99 20.46 33.20
C ARG A 969 23.23 19.14 33.11
N GLY A 970 23.27 18.49 31.95
CA GLY A 970 22.73 17.13 31.77
C GLY A 970 23.64 16.04 32.37
N ASP A 971 23.03 14.95 32.83
CA ASP A 971 23.76 13.75 33.28
C ASP A 971 24.18 12.84 32.12
N VAL A 972 25.48 12.69 31.90
CA VAL A 972 26.06 11.87 30.82
C VAL A 972 25.84 10.37 31.04
N GLY A 973 25.77 9.92 32.29
CA GLY A 973 25.73 8.50 32.63
C GLY A 973 24.40 7.84 32.31
N CYS A 974 23.31 8.61 32.20
CA CYS A 974 21.97 8.09 31.91
C CYS A 974 21.32 8.66 30.64
N PHE A 975 21.75 9.81 30.12
CA PHE A 975 21.09 10.45 28.97
C PHE A 975 20.92 9.53 27.75
N SER A 976 21.89 8.65 27.47
CA SER A 976 21.77 7.70 26.35
C SER A 976 20.73 6.60 26.53
N ASN A 977 20.22 6.44 27.74
CA ASN A 977 19.28 5.38 28.09
C ASN A 977 17.84 5.89 28.25
N VAL A 978 17.60 7.22 28.25
CA VAL A 978 16.26 7.78 28.50
C VAL A 978 15.34 7.65 27.28
N THR A 979 15.89 7.54 26.07
CA THR A 979 15.09 7.35 24.86
C THR A 979 14.50 5.94 24.80
N ALA A 980 13.24 5.82 24.34
CA ALA A 980 12.54 4.54 24.28
C ALA A 980 13.33 3.48 23.48
N ASN A 981 13.93 3.88 22.35
CA ASN A 981 14.66 2.97 21.47
C ASN A 981 15.92 2.35 22.11
N SER A 982 16.44 2.96 23.18
CA SER A 982 17.67 2.49 23.83
C SER A 982 17.53 1.04 24.35
N THR A 983 16.34 0.65 24.82
CA THR A 983 16.05 -0.70 25.30
C THR A 983 16.24 -1.73 24.19
N ALA A 984 15.71 -1.48 22.99
CA ALA A 984 15.91 -2.36 21.83
C ALA A 984 17.37 -2.39 21.37
N GLY A 985 18.08 -1.26 21.48
CA GLY A 985 19.52 -1.18 21.22
C GLY A 985 20.35 -2.05 22.19
N TRP A 986 20.01 -2.05 23.48
CA TRP A 986 20.65 -2.91 24.49
C TRP A 986 20.40 -4.40 24.23
N VAL A 987 19.17 -4.79 23.92
CA VAL A 987 18.83 -6.18 23.54
C VAL A 987 19.60 -6.61 22.30
N SER A 988 19.63 -5.77 21.27
CA SER A 988 20.40 -6.00 20.03
C SER A 988 21.88 -6.19 20.31
N LYS A 989 22.51 -5.29 21.08
CA LYS A 989 23.92 -5.37 21.47
C LYS A 989 24.22 -6.64 22.26
N ALA A 990 23.42 -6.94 23.27
CA ALA A 990 23.68 -8.06 24.19
C ALA A 990 23.51 -9.42 23.52
N LEU A 991 22.66 -9.52 22.50
CA LEU A 991 22.35 -10.76 21.78
C LEU A 991 22.94 -10.80 20.37
N ASP A 992 23.75 -9.82 19.97
CA ASP A 992 24.33 -9.65 18.63
C ASP A 992 23.28 -9.75 17.50
N ILE A 993 22.08 -9.20 17.69
CA ILE A 993 21.01 -9.23 16.67
C ILE A 993 21.08 -7.97 15.80
N LYS A 994 21.16 -8.16 14.48
CA LYS A 994 21.51 -7.11 13.51
C LYS A 994 20.44 -6.84 12.46
N GLY A 995 19.43 -7.70 12.33
CA GLY A 995 18.35 -7.56 11.37
C GLY A 995 17.42 -6.38 11.65
N PRO A 996 16.21 -6.38 11.08
CA PRO A 996 15.24 -5.30 11.28
C PRO A 996 15.02 -4.97 12.74
N ASN A 997 15.15 -3.70 13.12
CA ASN A 997 15.01 -3.27 14.51
C ASN A 997 14.15 -2.01 14.61
N ILE A 998 12.99 -2.14 15.25
CA ILE A 998 12.06 -1.04 15.47
C ILE A 998 11.61 -1.01 16.94
N THR A 999 11.33 0.20 17.42
CA THR A 999 10.69 0.43 18.72
C THR A 999 9.40 1.19 18.51
N LEU A 1000 8.33 0.69 19.12
CA LEU A 1000 6.99 1.22 19.04
C LEU A 1000 6.56 1.72 20.42
N THR A 1001 5.86 2.84 20.45
CA THR A 1001 5.35 3.46 21.67
C THR A 1001 3.86 3.80 21.56
N PRO A 1002 2.98 2.81 21.30
CA PRO A 1002 1.55 3.06 21.09
C PRO A 1002 0.78 3.29 22.41
N GLY A 1003 1.48 3.27 23.55
CA GLY A 1003 0.88 3.29 24.87
C GLY A 1003 0.37 1.93 25.31
N PRO A 1004 -0.62 1.90 26.22
CA PRO A 1004 -0.95 0.69 26.95
C PRO A 1004 -1.40 -0.46 26.03
N ASN A 1005 -0.88 -1.66 26.31
CA ASN A 1005 -1.02 -2.93 25.58
C ASN A 1005 -0.23 -3.03 24.28
N GLY A 1006 0.77 -2.16 24.09
CA GLY A 1006 1.61 -2.12 22.89
C GLY A 1006 2.35 -3.42 22.54
N GLY A 1007 2.52 -4.36 23.48
CA GLY A 1007 3.13 -5.66 23.18
C GLY A 1007 2.41 -6.44 22.07
N LEU A 1008 1.08 -6.34 21.96
CA LEU A 1008 0.34 -6.96 20.86
C LEU A 1008 0.70 -6.34 19.51
N GLN A 1009 0.97 -5.04 19.49
CA GLN A 1009 1.42 -4.34 18.29
C GLN A 1009 2.85 -4.75 17.89
N ALA A 1010 3.75 -5.03 18.84
CA ALA A 1010 5.07 -5.59 18.53
C ALA A 1010 4.98 -6.96 17.83
N VAL A 1011 3.99 -7.79 18.20
CA VAL A 1011 3.68 -9.03 17.48
C VAL A 1011 3.17 -8.72 16.08
N GLY A 1012 2.22 -7.77 15.96
CA GLY A 1012 1.66 -7.33 14.68
C GLY A 1012 2.71 -6.90 13.65
N TYR A 1013 3.64 -6.02 14.02
CA TYR A 1013 4.73 -5.60 13.13
C TYR A 1013 5.67 -6.75 12.76
N SER A 1014 5.91 -7.68 13.70
CA SER A 1014 6.75 -8.85 13.43
C SER A 1014 6.11 -9.81 12.41
N LEU A 1015 4.78 -9.90 12.35
CA LEU A 1015 4.08 -10.63 11.27
C LEU A 1015 4.41 -10.01 9.91
N ASP A 1016 4.33 -8.68 9.80
CA ASP A 1016 4.59 -7.97 8.55
C ASP A 1016 6.05 -8.18 8.09
N VAL A 1017 7.03 -8.05 8.99
CA VAL A 1017 8.45 -8.29 8.69
C VAL A 1017 8.70 -9.70 8.14
N LEU A 1018 8.08 -10.72 8.73
CA LEU A 1018 8.26 -12.12 8.33
C LEU A 1018 7.53 -12.41 7.00
N ARG A 1019 6.30 -11.92 6.84
CA ARG A 1019 5.51 -12.07 5.60
C ARG A 1019 6.12 -11.31 4.43
N GLU A 1020 6.81 -10.22 4.69
CA GLU A 1020 7.58 -9.48 3.68
C GLU A 1020 8.95 -10.08 3.39
N ARG A 1021 9.35 -11.14 4.14
CA ARG A 1021 10.62 -11.84 4.03
C ARG A 1021 11.84 -10.95 4.30
N ARG A 1022 11.67 -9.93 5.15
CA ARG A 1022 12.76 -9.06 5.62
C ARG A 1022 13.56 -9.69 6.76
N ALA A 1023 13.02 -10.72 7.41
CA ALA A 1023 13.70 -11.55 8.40
C ALA A 1023 13.20 -13.01 8.30
N GLU A 1024 13.98 -13.95 8.84
CA GLU A 1024 13.59 -15.36 8.97
C GLU A 1024 12.94 -15.64 10.34
N MET A 1025 13.27 -14.83 11.35
CA MET A 1025 12.77 -14.93 12.72
C MET A 1025 12.63 -13.53 13.31
N ALA A 1026 11.71 -13.32 14.24
CA ALA A 1026 11.51 -12.05 14.93
C ALA A 1026 11.39 -12.26 16.45
N VAL A 1027 12.04 -11.40 17.23
CA VAL A 1027 11.87 -11.27 18.67
C VAL A 1027 10.95 -10.08 18.91
N ALA A 1028 9.68 -10.35 19.18
CA ALA A 1028 8.70 -9.36 19.57
C ALA A 1028 8.68 -9.27 21.10
N PHE A 1029 9.03 -8.12 21.68
CA PHE A 1029 9.02 -7.94 23.12
C PHE A 1029 8.37 -6.63 23.55
N ALA A 1030 7.91 -6.60 24.80
CA ALA A 1030 7.50 -5.37 25.47
C ALA A 1030 8.11 -5.31 26.86
N ALA A 1031 8.31 -4.09 27.38
CA ALA A 1031 8.82 -3.87 28.73
C ALA A 1031 8.43 -2.51 29.27
N ASP A 1032 8.30 -2.41 30.60
CA ASP A 1032 8.15 -1.16 31.35
C ASP A 1032 8.88 -1.28 32.71
N GLU A 1033 9.32 -0.16 33.27
CA GLU A 1033 9.89 -0.09 34.63
C GLU A 1033 9.20 1.00 35.47
N LEU A 1034 9.17 0.83 36.79
CA LEU A 1034 8.63 1.84 37.72
C LEU A 1034 9.75 2.62 38.41
N TYR A 1035 9.59 3.94 38.52
CA TYR A 1035 10.54 4.80 39.24
C TYR A 1035 9.85 5.91 40.04
N ALA A 1036 10.58 6.49 41.00
CA ALA A 1036 10.02 7.38 42.01
C ALA A 1036 9.30 8.61 41.42
N GLN A 1037 9.92 9.30 40.46
CA GLN A 1037 9.33 10.51 39.89
C GLN A 1037 8.05 10.22 39.12
N GLN A 1038 8.01 9.14 38.33
CA GLN A 1038 6.79 8.71 37.61
C GLN A 1038 5.65 8.44 38.59
N MET A 1039 5.91 7.71 39.68
CA MET A 1039 4.89 7.42 40.70
C MET A 1039 4.41 8.70 41.40
N ALA A 1040 5.31 9.66 41.66
CA ALA A 1040 4.94 10.95 42.23
C ALA A 1040 4.05 11.76 41.27
N GLY A 1041 4.41 11.83 39.98
CA GLY A 1041 3.60 12.47 38.93
C GLY A 1041 2.22 11.82 38.79
N TYR A 1042 2.16 10.49 38.75
CA TYR A 1042 0.90 9.73 38.73
C TYR A 1042 0.02 9.98 39.95
N GLY A 1043 0.60 10.04 41.15
CA GLY A 1043 -0.14 10.40 42.36
C GLY A 1043 -0.74 11.80 42.26
N LYS A 1044 0.04 12.76 41.74
CA LYS A 1044 -0.39 14.16 41.59
C LYS A 1044 -1.55 14.35 40.61
N ILE A 1045 -1.53 13.64 39.49
CA ILE A 1045 -2.61 13.72 38.48
C ILE A 1045 -3.78 12.76 38.75
N GLY A 1046 -3.75 12.06 39.89
CA GLY A 1046 -4.82 11.17 40.35
C GLY A 1046 -4.94 9.86 39.56
N ASN A 1047 -3.84 9.32 39.04
CA ASN A 1047 -3.78 8.04 38.32
C ASN A 1047 -3.51 6.83 39.22
N LEU A 1048 -3.28 7.04 40.51
CA LEU A 1048 -3.03 5.98 41.49
C LEU A 1048 -4.22 5.82 42.43
N TYR A 1049 -4.53 4.59 42.79
CA TYR A 1049 -5.36 4.34 43.96
C TYR A 1049 -4.63 4.78 45.26
N SER A 1050 -5.40 5.04 46.32
CA SER A 1050 -4.90 5.35 47.68
C SER A 1050 -5.63 4.54 48.76
N GLY A 1051 -4.91 3.81 49.63
CA GLY A 1051 -5.43 3.10 50.81
C GLY A 1051 -4.98 1.63 50.93
N GLU A 1052 -5.26 1.00 52.08
CA GLU A 1052 -4.84 -0.39 52.38
C GLU A 1052 -5.56 -1.45 51.51
N GLU A 1053 -6.76 -1.13 50.99
CA GLU A 1053 -7.53 -2.01 50.10
C GLU A 1053 -6.89 -2.22 48.71
N GLU A 1054 -5.84 -1.47 48.36
CA GLU A 1054 -5.06 -1.69 47.13
C GLU A 1054 -4.27 -2.99 47.12
N ALA A 1055 -3.96 -3.54 48.29
CA ALA A 1055 -3.33 -4.86 48.40
C ALA A 1055 -4.20 -5.97 47.79
N ASP A 1056 -5.52 -5.73 47.70
CA ASP A 1056 -6.49 -6.56 47.01
C ASP A 1056 -6.91 -5.91 45.68
N PHE A 1057 -5.93 -5.63 44.81
CA PHE A 1057 -6.17 -5.01 43.50
C PHE A 1057 -7.22 -5.82 42.70
N ARG A 1058 -8.31 -5.16 42.32
CA ARG A 1058 -9.52 -5.75 41.70
C ARG A 1058 -10.22 -4.71 40.81
N LEU A 1059 -11.18 -5.14 40.00
CA LEU A 1059 -11.92 -4.25 39.08
C LEU A 1059 -12.74 -3.18 39.84
N ARG A 1060 -12.65 -1.93 39.39
CA ARG A 1060 -13.37 -0.78 39.96
C ARG A 1060 -13.88 0.16 38.87
N PHE A 1061 -15.17 0.10 38.56
CA PHE A 1061 -15.78 0.90 37.49
C PHE A 1061 -16.05 2.38 37.83
N GLY A 1062 -15.79 2.79 39.07
CA GLY A 1062 -16.11 4.14 39.55
C GLY A 1062 -15.10 5.23 39.19
N ASP A 1063 -13.90 4.87 38.72
CA ASP A 1063 -12.84 5.80 38.35
C ASP A 1063 -12.32 5.46 36.93
N PRO A 1064 -12.14 6.44 36.02
CA PRO A 1064 -11.74 6.17 34.65
C PRO A 1064 -10.22 6.12 34.39
N PHE A 1065 -9.38 6.35 35.41
CA PHE A 1065 -7.93 6.46 35.24
C PHE A 1065 -7.10 5.71 36.29
N LYS A 1066 -7.58 5.55 37.52
CA LYS A 1066 -6.77 4.99 38.61
C LYS A 1066 -6.43 3.53 38.41
N THR A 1067 -5.18 3.16 38.69
CA THR A 1067 -4.73 1.76 38.65
C THR A 1067 -3.63 1.49 39.67
N VAL A 1068 -3.21 0.23 39.77
CA VAL A 1068 -2.01 -0.24 40.46
C VAL A 1068 -1.02 -0.73 39.41
N TYR A 1069 0.04 0.03 39.19
CA TYR A 1069 1.03 -0.28 38.14
C TYR A 1069 1.97 -1.41 38.55
N GLY A 1070 2.53 -2.07 37.53
CA GLY A 1070 3.63 -3.02 37.69
C GLY A 1070 4.77 -2.75 36.69
N GLU A 1071 5.84 -3.51 36.81
CA GLU A 1071 6.97 -3.52 35.88
C GLU A 1071 7.34 -4.93 35.44
N GLY A 1072 8.05 -5.05 34.33
CA GLY A 1072 8.49 -6.33 33.80
C GLY A 1072 8.77 -6.29 32.30
N ALA A 1073 8.99 -7.46 31.72
CA ALA A 1073 9.17 -7.64 30.29
C ALA A 1073 8.64 -9.01 29.83
N CYS A 1074 8.17 -9.10 28.60
CA CYS A 1074 7.83 -10.37 27.97
C CYS A 1074 8.30 -10.35 26.51
N ALA A 1075 8.78 -11.49 26.02
CA ALA A 1075 9.26 -11.68 24.66
C ALA A 1075 8.71 -12.97 24.04
N LEU A 1076 8.34 -12.87 22.76
CA LEU A 1076 7.94 -13.98 21.91
C LEU A 1076 8.93 -14.10 20.74
N VAL A 1077 9.29 -15.33 20.38
CA VAL A 1077 10.00 -15.62 19.13
C VAL A 1077 9.00 -16.11 18.11
N LEU A 1078 8.99 -15.45 16.96
CA LEU A 1078 8.09 -15.67 15.84
C LEU A 1078 8.89 -16.08 14.60
N GLU A 1079 8.39 -17.03 13.83
CA GLU A 1079 8.96 -17.40 12.52
C GLU A 1079 7.89 -18.04 11.64
N ALA A 1080 8.16 -18.15 10.34
CA ALA A 1080 7.25 -18.86 9.43
C ALA A 1080 7.08 -20.31 9.89
N ARG A 1081 5.84 -20.80 9.98
CA ARG A 1081 5.53 -22.15 10.47
C ARG A 1081 6.29 -23.24 9.71
N ALA A 1082 6.34 -23.14 8.39
CA ALA A 1082 7.09 -24.09 7.56
C ALA A 1082 8.59 -24.10 7.90
N ALA A 1083 9.18 -22.95 8.26
CA ALA A 1083 10.58 -22.86 8.68
C ALA A 1083 10.78 -23.47 10.08
N ALA A 1084 9.87 -23.21 11.02
CA ALA A 1084 9.86 -23.82 12.35
C ALA A 1084 9.82 -25.35 12.26
N GLU A 1085 8.88 -25.90 11.49
CA GLU A 1085 8.72 -27.33 11.27
C GLU A 1085 9.96 -27.95 10.62
N SER A 1086 10.52 -27.29 9.60
CA SER A 1086 11.73 -27.77 8.89
C SER A 1086 12.96 -27.88 9.81
N ARG A 1087 13.08 -27.04 10.84
CA ARG A 1087 14.21 -27.10 11.80
C ARG A 1087 13.88 -27.87 13.08
N GLY A 1088 12.70 -28.50 13.16
CA GLY A 1088 12.26 -29.22 14.35
C GLY A 1088 11.99 -28.34 15.56
N ALA A 1089 11.61 -27.07 15.34
CA ALA A 1089 11.28 -26.15 16.42
C ALA A 1089 10.00 -26.57 17.14
N GLN A 1090 9.96 -26.35 18.45
CA GLN A 1090 8.72 -26.44 19.19
C GLN A 1090 7.80 -25.28 18.81
N THR A 1091 6.53 -25.56 18.56
CA THR A 1091 5.48 -24.57 18.38
C THR A 1091 4.55 -24.54 19.59
N TYR A 1092 4.28 -23.33 20.09
CA TYR A 1092 3.32 -23.04 21.17
C TYR A 1092 1.95 -22.61 20.65
N GLY A 1093 1.91 -22.02 19.45
CA GLY A 1093 0.70 -21.59 18.76
C GLY A 1093 1.05 -20.88 17.44
N THR A 1094 0.05 -20.50 16.67
CA THR A 1094 0.15 -19.80 15.38
C THR A 1094 -0.64 -18.51 15.44
N VAL A 1095 0.00 -17.38 15.16
CA VAL A 1095 -0.69 -16.08 15.07
C VAL A 1095 -1.36 -15.97 13.72
N LEU A 1096 -2.69 -15.91 13.70
CA LEU A 1096 -3.48 -15.83 12.46
C LEU A 1096 -3.59 -14.38 11.97
N SER A 1097 -3.88 -13.47 12.88
CA SER A 1097 -4.15 -12.06 12.57
C SER A 1097 -3.84 -11.12 13.73
N PHE A 1098 -3.64 -9.86 13.37
CA PHE A 1098 -3.55 -8.72 14.26
C PHE A 1098 -4.35 -7.55 13.65
N ALA A 1099 -4.99 -6.76 14.50
CA ALA A 1099 -5.62 -5.51 14.13
C ALA A 1099 -5.55 -4.51 15.29
N SER A 1100 -5.53 -3.22 14.97
CA SER A 1100 -5.66 -2.15 15.94
C SER A 1100 -6.56 -1.05 15.41
N TYR A 1101 -7.14 -0.28 16.34
CA TYR A 1101 -7.98 0.86 16.00
C TYR A 1101 -7.90 1.91 17.11
N GLU A 1102 -7.51 3.12 16.75
CA GLU A 1102 -7.56 4.30 17.61
C GLU A 1102 -8.90 5.02 17.37
N GLU A 1103 -9.67 5.20 18.45
CA GLU A 1103 -10.95 5.92 18.40
C GLU A 1103 -10.77 7.43 18.57
N PRO A 1104 -11.47 8.27 17.78
CA PRO A 1104 -11.47 9.71 18.01
C PRO A 1104 -12.23 10.05 19.31
N GLY A 1105 -11.62 10.92 20.10
CA GLY A 1105 -12.17 11.42 21.37
C GLY A 1105 -11.44 12.67 21.86
N GLU A 1106 -11.94 13.21 22.96
CA GLU A 1106 -11.31 14.33 23.68
C GLU A 1106 -9.90 13.96 24.12
N PHE A 1107 -8.93 14.88 23.98
CA PHE A 1107 -7.52 14.54 24.17
C PHE A 1107 -7.17 14.32 25.64
N ALA A 1108 -7.70 15.13 26.57
CA ALA A 1108 -7.39 15.01 27.99
C ALA A 1108 -8.27 13.99 28.75
N ASP A 1109 -9.43 13.62 28.21
CA ASP A 1109 -10.36 12.71 28.86
C ASP A 1109 -10.12 11.23 28.51
N ALA A 1110 -10.68 10.37 29.35
CA ALA A 1110 -10.67 8.93 29.17
C ALA A 1110 -11.61 8.54 28.03
N ASN A 1111 -11.08 7.80 27.05
CA ASN A 1111 -11.89 7.27 25.96
C ASN A 1111 -12.68 6.04 26.42
N LEU A 1112 -13.95 6.25 26.79
CA LEU A 1112 -14.85 5.20 27.26
C LEU A 1112 -15.79 4.64 26.17
N LYS A 1113 -15.63 5.06 24.91
CA LYS A 1113 -16.37 4.50 23.77
C LYS A 1113 -15.85 3.08 23.47
N GLY A 1114 -16.72 2.19 23.00
CA GLY A 1114 -16.40 0.78 22.77
C GLY A 1114 -16.41 0.34 21.30
N GLU A 1115 -16.65 1.27 20.37
CA GLU A 1115 -16.89 0.96 18.95
C GLU A 1115 -15.60 0.48 18.27
N GLY A 1116 -14.48 1.16 18.55
CA GLY A 1116 -13.16 0.83 18.01
C GLY A 1116 -12.63 -0.52 18.46
N LEU A 1117 -12.93 -0.95 19.69
CA LEU A 1117 -12.61 -2.32 20.11
C LEU A 1117 -13.38 -3.35 19.28
N GLY A 1118 -14.65 -3.08 19.00
CA GLY A 1118 -15.47 -3.90 18.09
C GLY A 1118 -14.87 -3.98 16.70
N ILE A 1119 -14.47 -2.83 16.13
CA ILE A 1119 -13.84 -2.75 14.80
C ILE A 1119 -12.53 -3.54 14.77
N ALA A 1120 -11.65 -3.38 15.75
CA ALA A 1120 -10.39 -4.13 15.82
C ALA A 1120 -10.64 -5.65 15.88
N VAL A 1121 -11.60 -6.09 16.70
CA VAL A 1121 -11.97 -7.52 16.80
C VAL A 1121 -12.56 -8.04 15.50
N GLU A 1122 -13.48 -7.32 14.87
CA GLU A 1122 -14.09 -7.70 13.59
C GLU A 1122 -13.04 -7.83 12.49
N GLN A 1123 -12.14 -6.86 12.37
CA GLN A 1123 -11.03 -6.90 11.41
C GLN A 1123 -10.10 -8.09 11.68
N SER A 1124 -9.77 -8.37 12.95
CA SER A 1124 -8.92 -9.48 13.33
C SER A 1124 -9.55 -10.83 13.00
N LEU A 1125 -10.84 -11.02 13.32
CA LEU A 1125 -11.60 -12.23 13.00
C LEU A 1125 -11.75 -12.45 11.50
N SER A 1126 -12.08 -11.38 10.76
CA SER A 1126 -12.19 -11.41 9.29
C SER A 1126 -10.85 -11.79 8.64
N ARG A 1127 -9.74 -11.19 9.08
CA ARG A 1127 -8.38 -11.54 8.62
C ARG A 1127 -7.99 -12.98 8.98
N ALA A 1128 -8.48 -13.52 10.10
CA ALA A 1128 -8.25 -14.91 10.51
C ALA A 1128 -9.19 -15.92 9.81
N GLY A 1129 -10.23 -15.45 9.12
CA GLY A 1129 -11.26 -16.30 8.54
C GLY A 1129 -12.12 -17.03 9.59
N LEU A 1130 -12.38 -16.40 10.74
CA LEU A 1130 -13.13 -16.99 11.85
C LEU A 1130 -14.40 -16.21 12.18
N GLY A 1131 -15.43 -16.91 12.63
CA GLY A 1131 -16.60 -16.33 13.28
C GLY A 1131 -16.41 -16.18 14.79
N ALA A 1132 -17.17 -15.26 15.40
CA ALA A 1132 -17.07 -15.00 16.85
C ALA A 1132 -17.35 -16.26 17.72
N GLY A 1133 -18.22 -17.16 17.25
CA GLY A 1133 -18.55 -18.41 17.94
C GLY A 1133 -17.44 -19.46 17.95
N GLU A 1134 -16.33 -19.24 17.22
CA GLU A 1134 -15.18 -20.14 17.18
C GLU A 1134 -14.08 -19.77 18.18
N ILE A 1135 -14.29 -18.70 18.97
CA ILE A 1135 -13.36 -18.27 20.01
C ILE A 1135 -13.67 -19.00 21.32
N ASP A 1136 -12.67 -19.72 21.84
CA ASP A 1136 -12.80 -20.54 23.05
C ASP A 1136 -12.35 -19.78 24.31
N LEU A 1137 -11.34 -18.93 24.17
CA LEU A 1137 -10.69 -18.23 25.27
C LEU A 1137 -10.34 -16.79 24.87
N ILE A 1138 -10.57 -15.86 25.79
CA ILE A 1138 -10.17 -14.46 25.69
C ILE A 1138 -9.00 -14.19 26.64
N VAL A 1139 -7.90 -13.71 26.10
CA VAL A 1139 -6.79 -13.14 26.89
C VAL A 1139 -7.01 -11.64 27.02
N TRP A 1140 -6.97 -11.17 28.26
CA TRP A 1140 -7.31 -9.79 28.61
C TRP A 1140 -6.28 -9.17 29.54
N SER A 1141 -6.04 -7.88 29.35
CA SER A 1141 -5.17 -7.03 30.19
C SER A 1141 -5.96 -5.86 30.77
N PRO A 1142 -6.71 -6.09 31.87
CA PRO A 1142 -7.48 -5.06 32.51
C PRO A 1142 -6.60 -3.96 33.07
N ARG A 1143 -7.07 -2.71 33.04
CA ARG A 1143 -6.43 -1.63 33.80
C ARG A 1143 -6.88 -1.62 35.26
N GLY A 1144 -7.98 -2.28 35.59
CA GLY A 1144 -8.61 -2.28 36.91
C GLY A 1144 -9.63 -1.16 37.11
N ASP A 1145 -10.04 -0.46 36.04
CA ASP A 1145 -10.77 0.81 36.10
C ASP A 1145 -12.00 0.84 35.15
N ALA A 1146 -12.63 2.00 34.95
CA ALA A 1146 -13.84 2.10 34.11
C ALA A 1146 -13.62 1.70 32.63
N GLN A 1147 -12.37 1.65 32.13
CA GLN A 1147 -12.06 1.25 30.76
C GLN A 1147 -12.44 -0.21 30.48
N ASP A 1148 -12.37 -1.04 31.50
CA ASP A 1148 -12.53 -2.48 31.42
C ASP A 1148 -13.94 -2.91 31.03
N GLU A 1149 -14.93 -2.06 31.28
CA GLU A 1149 -16.31 -2.29 30.89
C GLU A 1149 -16.46 -2.41 29.36
N LYS A 1150 -15.57 -1.81 28.57
CA LYS A 1150 -15.54 -1.97 27.10
C LYS A 1150 -15.34 -3.42 26.69
N VAL A 1151 -14.35 -4.07 27.28
CA VAL A 1151 -14.01 -5.48 27.03
C VAL A 1151 -15.14 -6.38 27.53
N LEU A 1152 -15.66 -6.13 28.74
CA LEU A 1152 -16.71 -6.95 29.33
C LEU A 1152 -18.03 -6.86 28.53
N ARG A 1153 -18.42 -5.69 28.05
CA ARG A 1153 -19.60 -5.53 27.18
C ARG A 1153 -19.45 -6.31 25.88
N LEU A 1154 -18.30 -6.18 25.21
CA LEU A 1154 -18.04 -6.89 23.97
C LEU A 1154 -18.04 -8.41 24.18
N ARG A 1155 -17.41 -8.89 25.26
CA ARG A 1155 -17.41 -10.29 25.66
C ARG A 1155 -18.83 -10.81 25.92
N ARG A 1156 -19.63 -10.09 26.71
CA ARG A 1156 -21.02 -10.47 27.01
C ARG A 1156 -21.88 -10.55 25.73
N GLY A 1157 -21.64 -9.67 24.75
CA GLY A 1157 -22.39 -9.62 23.49
C GLY A 1157 -21.95 -10.67 22.46
N LEU A 1158 -20.66 -10.73 22.13
CA LEU A 1158 -20.14 -11.53 21.02
C LEU A 1158 -19.58 -12.89 21.45
N PHE A 1159 -19.11 -13.02 22.68
CA PHE A 1159 -18.38 -14.20 23.17
C PHE A 1159 -18.94 -14.75 24.50
N PRO A 1160 -20.26 -14.98 24.62
CA PRO A 1160 -20.89 -15.33 25.90
C PRO A 1160 -20.40 -16.66 26.49
N ARG A 1161 -19.80 -17.55 25.68
CA ARG A 1161 -19.28 -18.86 26.09
C ARG A 1161 -17.77 -18.90 26.26
N ALA A 1162 -17.04 -17.89 25.79
CA ALA A 1162 -15.59 -17.88 25.90
C ALA A 1162 -15.17 -17.63 27.35
N GLY A 1163 -14.21 -18.42 27.84
CA GLY A 1163 -13.52 -18.14 29.08
C GLY A 1163 -12.71 -16.85 28.96
N ILE A 1164 -12.38 -16.19 30.07
CA ILE A 1164 -11.55 -14.98 30.07
C ILE A 1164 -10.44 -15.12 31.12
N VAL A 1165 -9.20 -14.79 30.73
CA VAL A 1165 -8.01 -14.99 31.56
C VAL A 1165 -7.12 -13.74 31.55
N THR A 1166 -6.54 -13.43 32.71
CA THR A 1166 -5.59 -12.34 32.94
C THR A 1166 -4.66 -12.65 34.11
N ASN A 1167 -3.47 -12.04 34.14
CA ASN A 1167 -2.53 -12.09 35.26
C ASN A 1167 -2.37 -10.73 35.97
N VAL A 1168 -3.04 -9.66 35.49
CA VAL A 1168 -2.81 -8.28 35.94
C VAL A 1168 -3.08 -8.09 37.44
N PHE A 1169 -4.10 -8.75 37.98
CA PHE A 1169 -4.42 -8.64 39.41
C PHE A 1169 -3.39 -9.34 40.32
N ASN A 1170 -2.49 -10.13 39.74
CA ASN A 1170 -1.38 -10.78 40.44
C ASN A 1170 -0.07 -9.98 40.30
N THR A 1171 0.13 -9.28 39.18
CA THR A 1171 1.39 -8.59 38.84
C THR A 1171 1.31 -7.06 38.95
N GLY A 1172 0.13 -6.48 39.08
CA GLY A 1172 -0.10 -5.07 38.75
C GLY A 1172 -0.18 -4.87 37.23
N TYR A 1173 -0.70 -3.71 36.81
CA TYR A 1173 -0.85 -3.33 35.40
C TYR A 1173 0.50 -2.88 34.82
N VAL A 1174 1.15 -3.77 34.08
CA VAL A 1174 2.36 -3.45 33.31
C VAL A 1174 1.92 -2.99 31.93
N GLU A 1175 1.98 -1.68 31.67
CA GLU A 1175 1.22 -1.03 30.59
C GLU A 1175 1.40 -1.72 29.23
N SER A 1176 2.63 -1.96 28.78
CA SER A 1176 2.95 -2.56 27.48
C SER A 1176 2.91 -4.09 27.49
N VAL A 1177 3.11 -4.71 28.66
CA VAL A 1177 3.48 -6.13 28.80
C VAL A 1177 2.28 -7.02 29.10
N SER A 1178 1.31 -6.52 29.87
CA SER A 1178 0.25 -7.33 30.49
C SER A 1178 -0.45 -8.29 29.52
N ALA A 1179 -0.82 -7.80 28.33
CA ALA A 1179 -1.50 -8.61 27.31
C ALA A 1179 -0.63 -9.76 26.79
N ILE A 1180 0.65 -9.48 26.49
CA ILE A 1180 1.55 -10.48 25.91
C ILE A 1180 2.08 -11.47 26.95
N SER A 1181 2.25 -11.05 28.21
CA SER A 1181 2.64 -11.98 29.28
C SER A 1181 1.53 -12.98 29.57
N ALA A 1182 0.28 -12.51 29.67
CA ALA A 1182 -0.86 -13.40 29.88
C ALA A 1182 -1.01 -14.41 28.72
N LEU A 1183 -0.82 -13.97 27.48
CA LEU A 1183 -0.80 -14.87 26.32
C LEU A 1183 0.35 -15.89 26.42
N ALA A 1184 1.57 -15.46 26.77
CA ALA A 1184 2.72 -16.36 26.89
C ALA A 1184 2.51 -17.42 27.98
N GLU A 1185 1.97 -17.03 29.14
CA GLU A 1185 1.65 -17.94 30.25
C GLU A 1185 0.54 -18.93 29.86
N VAL A 1186 -0.52 -18.47 29.18
CA VAL A 1186 -1.58 -19.36 28.64
C VAL A 1186 -0.99 -20.38 27.68
N LEU A 1187 -0.24 -19.93 26.67
CA LEU A 1187 0.38 -20.84 25.69
C LEU A 1187 1.35 -21.83 26.34
N TYR A 1188 2.09 -21.38 27.36
CA TYR A 1188 2.95 -22.25 28.14
C TYR A 1188 2.15 -23.31 28.91
N CYS A 1189 1.05 -22.93 29.58
CA CYS A 1189 0.18 -23.86 30.29
C CYS A 1189 -0.39 -24.92 29.35
N LEU A 1190 -0.98 -24.49 28.24
CA LEU A 1190 -1.59 -25.38 27.25
C LEU A 1190 -0.57 -26.35 26.66
N LYS A 1191 0.64 -25.86 26.37
CA LYS A 1191 1.71 -26.71 25.82
C LYS A 1191 2.19 -27.78 26.78
N ASN A 1192 2.15 -27.51 28.09
CA ASN A 1192 2.63 -28.41 29.13
C ASN A 1192 1.51 -29.19 29.84
N GLY A 1193 0.25 -29.06 29.40
CA GLY A 1193 -0.89 -29.72 30.03
C GLY A 1193 -1.17 -29.22 31.46
N ILE A 1194 -0.83 -27.97 31.75
CA ILE A 1194 -1.09 -27.30 33.03
C ILE A 1194 -2.43 -26.59 32.94
N ALA A 1195 -3.30 -26.76 33.94
CA ALA A 1195 -4.57 -26.06 34.00
C ALA A 1195 -4.37 -24.54 34.10
N LEU A 1196 -5.25 -23.77 33.45
CA LEU A 1196 -5.23 -22.31 33.57
C LEU A 1196 -5.59 -21.88 35.01
N TRP A 1197 -4.99 -20.79 35.47
CA TRP A 1197 -5.14 -20.31 36.85
C TRP A 1197 -6.49 -19.64 37.11
N ARG A 1198 -6.88 -19.57 38.38
CA ARG A 1198 -8.10 -18.87 38.79
C ARG A 1198 -7.92 -17.37 38.70
N GLN A 1199 -8.99 -16.68 38.28
CA GLN A 1199 -9.01 -15.23 38.15
C GLN A 1199 -9.29 -14.57 39.50
N ARG A 1200 -8.82 -13.33 39.67
CA ARG A 1200 -8.96 -12.52 40.90
C ARG A 1200 -9.48 -11.12 40.60
N THR A 1201 -10.45 -11.04 39.70
CA THR A 1201 -10.99 -9.77 39.20
C THR A 1201 -11.92 -9.09 40.19
N GLY A 1202 -12.47 -9.83 41.16
CA GLY A 1202 -13.54 -9.39 42.05
C GLY A 1202 -14.94 -9.56 41.45
N LEU A 1203 -15.06 -10.08 40.23
CA LEU A 1203 -16.33 -10.36 39.57
C LEU A 1203 -16.61 -11.86 39.55
N ALA A 1204 -17.70 -12.28 40.19
CA ALA A 1204 -18.11 -13.68 40.26
C ALA A 1204 -18.32 -14.33 38.88
N GLU A 1205 -18.75 -13.55 37.87
CA GLU A 1205 -18.95 -14.03 36.50
C GLU A 1205 -17.63 -14.40 35.78
N ILE A 1206 -16.48 -13.96 36.31
CA ILE A 1206 -15.14 -14.25 35.79
C ILE A 1206 -14.43 -15.22 36.72
N ASP A 1207 -14.33 -14.87 38.00
CA ASP A 1207 -13.55 -15.62 39.00
C ASP A 1207 -14.12 -17.02 39.27
N GLY A 1208 -15.43 -17.20 39.09
CA GLY A 1208 -16.13 -18.47 39.25
C GLY A 1208 -16.37 -19.23 37.94
N ALA A 1209 -16.03 -18.66 36.77
CA ALA A 1209 -16.29 -19.28 35.49
C ALA A 1209 -15.27 -20.39 35.18
N PRO A 1210 -15.68 -21.55 34.65
CA PRO A 1210 -14.75 -22.57 34.20
C PRO A 1210 -13.95 -22.08 32.99
N LEU A 1211 -12.65 -22.34 32.99
CA LEU A 1211 -11.77 -22.09 31.85
C LEU A 1211 -11.64 -23.37 31.01
N PRO A 1212 -11.53 -23.27 29.67
CA PRO A 1212 -11.38 -24.43 28.80
C PRO A 1212 -10.03 -25.14 29.01
N ASP A 1213 -10.04 -26.46 29.09
CA ASP A 1213 -8.82 -27.28 29.22
C ASP A 1213 -8.01 -27.36 27.91
N SER A 1214 -8.66 -27.13 26.76
CA SER A 1214 -8.03 -27.25 25.43
C SER A 1214 -8.66 -26.27 24.42
N PRO A 1215 -8.53 -24.95 24.63
CA PRO A 1215 -8.99 -23.96 23.67
C PRO A 1215 -8.23 -24.08 22.35
N LYS A 1216 -8.93 -23.99 21.22
CA LYS A 1216 -8.34 -24.01 19.87
C LYS A 1216 -8.00 -22.62 19.38
N ASN A 1217 -8.93 -21.67 19.51
CA ASN A 1217 -8.72 -20.29 19.10
C ASN A 1217 -8.78 -19.34 20.30
N ILE A 1218 -7.71 -18.58 20.47
CA ILE A 1218 -7.53 -17.59 21.53
C ILE A 1218 -7.63 -16.20 20.92
N LEU A 1219 -8.47 -15.36 21.49
CA LEU A 1219 -8.61 -13.95 21.15
C LEU A 1219 -7.95 -13.09 22.23
N CYS A 1220 -6.88 -12.39 21.89
CA CYS A 1220 -6.38 -11.32 22.74
C CYS A 1220 -7.16 -10.04 22.41
N MET A 1221 -7.74 -9.39 23.41
CA MET A 1221 -8.36 -8.08 23.24
C MET A 1221 -7.93 -7.14 24.36
N ALA A 1222 -7.53 -5.94 23.97
CA ALA A 1222 -7.07 -4.93 24.90
C ALA A 1222 -7.56 -3.56 24.46
N SER A 1223 -7.90 -2.72 25.43
CA SER A 1223 -8.34 -1.34 25.21
C SER A 1223 -7.65 -0.43 26.21
N SER A 1224 -7.56 0.86 25.89
CA SER A 1224 -6.90 1.85 26.73
C SER A 1224 -7.73 3.12 26.87
N HIS A 1225 -7.45 3.87 27.93
CA HIS A 1225 -8.01 5.21 28.17
C HIS A 1225 -7.65 6.26 27.12
N VAL A 1226 -6.66 6.01 26.25
CA VAL A 1226 -6.30 6.94 25.18
C VAL A 1226 -7.08 6.72 23.89
N GLY A 1227 -7.78 5.59 23.76
CA GLY A 1227 -8.53 5.23 22.56
C GLY A 1227 -7.95 4.04 21.80
N ASN A 1228 -6.78 3.54 22.20
CA ASN A 1228 -6.13 2.46 21.48
C ASN A 1228 -6.79 1.14 21.81
N ASN A 1229 -7.18 0.43 20.77
CA ASN A 1229 -7.75 -0.91 20.85
C ASN A 1229 -6.90 -1.87 20.03
N PHE A 1230 -6.61 -3.04 20.61
CA PHE A 1230 -5.82 -4.09 19.96
C PHE A 1230 -6.60 -5.40 19.95
N SER A 1231 -6.47 -6.14 18.86
CA SER A 1231 -6.96 -7.49 18.73
C SER A 1231 -5.95 -8.39 18.05
N LEU A 1232 -5.75 -9.59 18.58
CA LEU A 1232 -4.88 -10.62 18.00
C LEU A 1232 -5.54 -11.98 18.14
N VAL A 1233 -5.53 -12.78 17.06
CA VAL A 1233 -6.03 -14.15 17.07
C VAL A 1233 -4.87 -15.12 17.00
N CYS A 1234 -4.81 -16.04 17.96
CA CYS A 1234 -3.84 -17.12 18.02
C CYS A 1234 -4.56 -18.48 17.98
N ARG A 1235 -4.03 -19.44 17.22
CA ARG A 1235 -4.47 -20.83 17.19
C ARG A 1235 -3.44 -21.73 17.86
N VAL A 1236 -3.88 -22.57 18.78
CA VAL A 1236 -3.01 -23.46 19.58
C VAL A 1236 -2.65 -24.72 18.78
#